data_AF-A0A553QF34-F1
#
_entry.id   AF-A0A553QF34-F1
#
_cell.length_a   1.000
_cell.length_b   1.000
_cell.length_c   1.000
_cell.angle_alpha   90.00
_cell.angle_beta   90.00
_cell.angle_gamma   90.00
#
_symmetry.space_group_name_H-M   'P 1'
#
loop_
_entity.id
_entity.type
_entity.pdbx_description
1 polymer ?
#
loop_
_entity_poly.entity_id
_entity_poly.type
_entity_poly.pdbx_seq_one_letter_code
_entity_poly.pdbx_strand_id
1 'polypeptide(L)'
;MVCFLLQYNYEGSDISDLSVDLSVVWNGNFNIDNPYNIQAHLYKCSAQRESCGVCLKADSSYDCGWCVQDRKCSLRLECAQPEHTWMHATAGNSRCTFPRITKLYPETGPRQGGTRLTITGENLGLQFRDIQNGVRIGKVSCQPIEEEYISAEQDECSCSACGQEETCLSYRVQEAQVEVCVRDCQPEYRAISPKAFTFVSPYFTRVLPSFGPVSGGTRITILGSHLNAGSAVSIKIGLNTCRFERRSGREIVCVTPAGLGLGGSPVMVDINAAELRNPEVKFNYTEDPSITRIEPDWSIASGGTLLTVTGSNLATIREPKMRAKYGSVTSVNNCTVVNNTVMVCLVPSVSGSEWGFSEAGTGPDEIGFIMDQVQTTLVLNQSFSFYPDPVIETFGLSMLELKPGSTLILKGKNLIPSAAGNHRLNYTVLIGDKPCVLTVSETQLLCELPNLTGQHKVIVLAGGFLFTPGSLQIYTDSVLTLPVIVGIGAGGGLLLLFIIVILIAYKRKSRDADRTLKRLQLQMHNLEARVALECKEAFAELQTDIHELTQDLDGAGIPFLDYRTYAMRVLFPGIEDHPVLKEMEVPAEVEKGLSLFGSLLKQKRFLLTFIRTLEAQRSFSMRDRGNVASLIMSALQGEMEYATAVLKQLLADLIHKNLESKNHPKLLLRRTESVAEKMLTNWFTFLLYKFLKECAGEPLFMLYCAIKQQMEKGPIDAITGEARYSLSEDKLIRQQIDYKTLTLQCMNPESEGMPEVSVKCLNCDTITQVKEKLLDAVFKGTPYSQRPSATDMDLEWRSGRMARIILQDEDVTTKIDNDWKRLNTLAHYQVTDGSAIALVPKQNSAYNISNSSTFTKSLSRYESILRTSSPDTLRSRTPMITPDLESGTKLWHLVKNHEHPDPREGDRGSKMVSEIYLTRLLATKGTLQKFVDDLFETIFSTAHRGSALPLAIKYMFDFLDEQADKHSISDPDVRHTWKSNCLPLRFWVNVIKNPQFVFDIHKSSITDACLSVVAQTFMDSCSTSEHKLGKDSPSNKLLYAKDIPHYKNWVERYYADITRMPAISDQDMSAYLAEQSRLHFNQFNSMSALHHIFSYITKYKDEILSALERDEQSRRQRLRSKLEQVIDTMALPS
;
A
#
# COMPACT_ATOMS: atom_id res chain seq x y z
N MET A 1 -39.77 -17.08 -73.74
CA MET A 1 -40.23 -17.64 -72.44
C MET A 1 -41.74 -17.59 -72.44
N VAL A 2 -42.42 -18.72 -72.33
CA VAL A 2 -43.87 -18.74 -72.07
C VAL A 2 -44.01 -18.81 -70.56
N CYS A 3 -44.47 -17.73 -69.92
CA CYS A 3 -44.75 -17.71 -68.48
C CYS A 3 -46.18 -18.19 -68.24
N PHE A 4 -46.34 -19.20 -67.38
CA PHE A 4 -47.66 -19.63 -66.89
C PHE A 4 -48.09 -18.75 -65.72
N LEU A 5 -49.40 -18.60 -65.54
CA LEU A 5 -49.95 -17.91 -64.36
C LEU A 5 -49.62 -18.74 -63.11
N LEU A 6 -48.82 -18.17 -62.22
CA LEU A 6 -48.44 -18.78 -60.94
C LEU A 6 -48.99 -17.90 -59.81
N GLN A 7 -49.76 -18.51 -58.91
CA GLN A 7 -50.29 -17.84 -57.73
C GLN A 7 -49.32 -18.04 -56.57
N TYR A 8 -48.95 -16.96 -55.91
CA TYR A 8 -48.08 -16.95 -54.73
C TYR A 8 -48.92 -16.63 -53.50
N ASN A 9 -48.78 -17.42 -52.44
CA ASN A 9 -49.46 -17.20 -51.16
C ASN A 9 -48.41 -17.12 -50.04
N TYR A 10 -48.64 -16.27 -49.04
CA TYR A 10 -47.85 -16.22 -47.82
C TYR A 10 -48.72 -16.46 -46.58
N GLU A 11 -48.15 -17.10 -45.57
CA GLU A 11 -48.82 -17.40 -44.30
C GLU A 11 -48.79 -16.18 -43.36
N GLY A 12 -49.87 -15.99 -42.61
CA GLY A 12 -50.04 -14.87 -41.68
C GLY A 12 -51.07 -13.83 -42.13
N SER A 13 -51.52 -13.03 -41.15
CA SER A 13 -52.44 -11.88 -41.31
C SER A 13 -51.84 -10.60 -40.73
N ASP A 14 -50.61 -10.67 -40.20
CA ASP A 14 -49.94 -9.58 -39.49
C ASP A 14 -49.25 -8.60 -40.44
N ILE A 15 -49.11 -8.95 -41.72
CA ILE A 15 -48.45 -8.14 -42.76
C ILE A 15 -49.40 -8.07 -43.96
N SER A 16 -49.79 -6.86 -44.36
CA SER A 16 -50.74 -6.62 -45.47
C SER A 16 -50.07 -6.44 -46.84
N ASP A 17 -48.81 -6.02 -46.86
CA ASP A 17 -47.92 -5.91 -48.02
C ASP A 17 -46.52 -6.41 -47.65
N LEU A 18 -46.01 -7.40 -48.38
CA LEU A 18 -44.68 -7.96 -48.23
C LEU A 18 -43.88 -7.77 -49.53
N SER A 19 -42.82 -6.97 -49.44
CA SER A 19 -41.82 -6.88 -50.51
C SER A 19 -40.96 -8.14 -50.52
N VAL A 20 -40.96 -8.86 -51.64
CA VAL A 20 -40.18 -10.09 -51.85
C VAL A 20 -39.21 -9.90 -53.01
N ASP A 21 -37.98 -10.36 -52.82
CA ASP A 21 -36.96 -10.28 -53.87
C ASP A 21 -37.30 -11.27 -54.98
N LEU A 22 -37.50 -10.74 -56.18
CA LEU A 22 -37.74 -11.55 -57.37
C LEU A 22 -36.40 -11.76 -58.08
N SER A 23 -35.97 -13.01 -58.18
CA SER A 23 -34.75 -13.35 -58.93
C SER A 23 -35.01 -14.47 -59.93
N VAL A 24 -34.44 -14.31 -61.13
CA VAL A 24 -34.57 -15.30 -62.20
C VAL A 24 -33.33 -16.18 -62.20
N VAL A 25 -33.51 -17.44 -61.81
CA VAL A 25 -32.43 -18.41 -61.63
C VAL A 25 -32.38 -19.38 -62.81
N TRP A 26 -31.18 -19.61 -63.36
CA TRP A 26 -30.91 -20.64 -64.37
C TRP A 26 -30.28 -21.87 -63.76
N ASN A 27 -30.74 -23.06 -64.19
CA ASN A 27 -30.27 -24.36 -63.72
C ASN A 27 -30.18 -24.46 -62.18
N GLY A 28 -31.15 -23.87 -61.48
CA GLY A 28 -31.33 -23.97 -60.04
C GLY A 28 -30.38 -23.14 -59.18
N ASN A 29 -29.15 -22.87 -59.65
CA ASN A 29 -28.09 -22.34 -58.80
C ASN A 29 -27.42 -21.06 -59.33
N PHE A 30 -27.67 -20.67 -60.58
CA PHE A 30 -27.07 -19.46 -61.15
C PHE A 30 -28.12 -18.37 -61.32
N ASN A 31 -28.05 -17.34 -60.47
CA ASN A 31 -28.88 -16.16 -60.65
C ASN A 31 -28.46 -15.46 -61.96
N ILE A 32 -29.37 -15.41 -62.94
CA ILE A 32 -29.07 -14.82 -64.25
C ILE A 32 -29.08 -13.30 -64.15
N ASP A 33 -30.01 -12.75 -63.36
CA ASP A 33 -30.23 -11.31 -63.31
C ASP A 33 -31.05 -10.89 -62.08
N ASN A 34 -30.55 -9.89 -61.33
CA ASN A 34 -31.32 -8.88 -60.60
C ASN A 34 -30.50 -7.58 -60.39
N PRO A 35 -29.98 -6.94 -61.46
CA PRO A 35 -29.00 -5.84 -61.38
C PRO A 35 -29.58 -4.54 -60.82
N TYR A 36 -30.92 -4.44 -60.73
CA TYR A 36 -31.63 -3.29 -60.19
C TYR A 36 -32.39 -3.59 -58.90
N ASN A 37 -32.17 -4.76 -58.30
CA ASN A 37 -32.83 -5.19 -57.07
C ASN A 37 -34.38 -5.08 -57.13
N ILE A 38 -34.97 -5.59 -58.22
CA ILE A 38 -36.41 -5.57 -58.47
C ILE A 38 -37.11 -6.41 -57.40
N GLN A 39 -38.02 -5.76 -56.67
CA GLN A 39 -38.86 -6.41 -55.66
C GLN A 39 -40.29 -6.53 -56.16
N ALA A 40 -40.92 -7.67 -55.89
CA ALA A 40 -42.35 -7.87 -56.10
C ALA A 40 -43.09 -7.68 -54.79
N HIS A 41 -44.28 -7.09 -54.82
CA HIS A 41 -45.10 -6.91 -53.63
C HIS A 41 -46.19 -7.98 -53.58
N LEU A 42 -46.18 -8.80 -52.54
CA LEU A 42 -47.28 -9.71 -52.22
C LEU A 42 -48.24 -9.00 -51.27
N TYR A 43 -49.49 -8.82 -51.68
CA TYR A 43 -50.50 -8.14 -50.87
C TYR A 43 -51.68 -9.07 -50.53
N LYS A 44 -52.32 -8.84 -49.37
CA LYS A 44 -53.48 -9.61 -48.93
C LYS A 44 -54.55 -8.69 -48.34
N CYS A 45 -55.69 -8.57 -49.02
CA CYS A 45 -56.76 -7.66 -48.61
C CYS A 45 -57.30 -7.92 -47.19
N SER A 46 -57.30 -9.18 -46.72
CA SER A 46 -57.84 -9.53 -45.40
C SER A 46 -56.87 -9.27 -44.24
N ALA A 47 -55.58 -9.05 -44.50
CA ALA A 47 -54.57 -8.86 -43.46
C ALA A 47 -54.63 -7.45 -42.88
N GLN A 48 -54.61 -7.33 -41.54
CA GLN A 48 -54.73 -6.08 -40.79
C GLN A 48 -56.00 -5.23 -41.05
N ARG A 49 -57.02 -5.77 -41.72
CA ARG A 49 -58.22 -5.03 -42.17
C ARG A 49 -59.50 -5.72 -41.71
N GLU A 50 -59.71 -5.73 -40.40
CA GLU A 50 -60.81 -6.45 -39.73
C GLU A 50 -62.16 -5.72 -39.77
N SER A 51 -62.18 -4.42 -40.07
CA SER A 51 -63.39 -3.61 -40.11
C SER A 51 -63.63 -3.03 -41.51
N CYS A 52 -64.91 -2.76 -41.81
CA CYS A 52 -65.33 -2.14 -43.06
C CYS A 52 -64.56 -0.83 -43.33
N GLY A 53 -64.42 0.02 -42.31
CA GLY A 53 -63.77 1.30 -42.45
C GLY A 53 -62.29 1.20 -42.79
N VAL A 54 -61.54 0.34 -42.10
CA VAL A 54 -60.11 0.11 -42.36
C VAL A 54 -59.90 -0.59 -43.70
N CYS A 55 -60.81 -1.49 -44.10
CA CYS A 55 -60.79 -2.12 -45.42
C CYS A 55 -60.97 -1.10 -46.55
N LEU A 56 -61.96 -0.22 -46.44
CA LEU A 56 -62.26 0.78 -47.47
C LEU A 56 -61.27 1.95 -47.50
N LYS A 57 -60.42 2.07 -46.47
CA LYS A 57 -59.26 2.97 -46.45
C LYS A 57 -58.05 2.40 -47.20
N ALA A 58 -58.04 1.11 -47.54
CA ALA A 58 -56.92 0.48 -48.23
C ALA A 58 -56.51 1.23 -49.50
N ASP A 59 -55.22 1.20 -49.83
CA ASP A 59 -54.71 1.83 -51.05
C ASP A 59 -55.48 1.28 -52.27
N SER A 60 -55.98 2.22 -53.08
CA SER A 60 -56.76 1.93 -54.29
C SER A 60 -56.04 1.04 -55.30
N SER A 61 -54.70 1.00 -55.28
CA SER A 61 -53.88 0.14 -56.14
C SER A 61 -54.10 -1.35 -55.91
N TYR A 62 -54.55 -1.76 -54.71
CA TYR A 62 -54.81 -3.16 -54.38
C TYR A 62 -56.25 -3.63 -54.67
N ASP A 63 -57.15 -2.70 -55.01
CA ASP A 63 -58.57 -2.94 -55.36
C ASP A 63 -59.33 -3.81 -54.32
N CYS A 64 -59.02 -3.59 -53.04
CA CYS A 64 -59.67 -4.29 -51.93
C CYS A 64 -61.03 -3.70 -51.61
N GLY A 65 -62.03 -4.55 -51.34
CA GLY A 65 -63.36 -4.11 -50.93
C GLY A 65 -63.93 -4.95 -49.80
N TRP A 66 -64.96 -4.40 -49.16
CA TRP A 66 -65.61 -5.03 -48.01
C TRP A 66 -66.77 -5.92 -48.47
N CYS A 67 -66.68 -7.22 -48.17
CA CYS A 67 -67.75 -8.17 -48.44
C CYS A 67 -68.73 -8.13 -47.27
N VAL A 68 -69.91 -7.51 -47.47
CA VAL A 68 -70.82 -7.13 -46.38
C VAL A 68 -71.35 -8.34 -45.59
N GLN A 69 -71.72 -9.41 -46.29
CA GLN A 69 -72.29 -10.63 -45.73
C GLN A 69 -71.21 -11.43 -44.98
N ASP A 70 -70.01 -11.53 -45.57
CA ASP A 70 -68.88 -12.27 -45.00
C ASP A 70 -68.14 -11.50 -43.89
N ARG A 71 -68.40 -10.19 -43.74
CA ARG A 71 -67.70 -9.28 -42.84
C ARG A 71 -66.17 -9.38 -42.96
N LYS A 72 -65.67 -9.46 -44.18
CA LYS A 72 -64.24 -9.59 -44.47
C LYS A 72 -63.81 -8.66 -45.60
N CYS A 73 -62.57 -8.20 -45.55
CA CYS A 73 -61.94 -7.46 -46.63
C CYS A 73 -61.37 -8.44 -47.66
N SER A 74 -61.85 -8.40 -48.90
CA SER A 74 -61.44 -9.32 -49.96
C SER A 74 -61.48 -8.66 -51.34
N LEU A 75 -60.89 -9.32 -52.33
CA LEU A 75 -61.01 -8.89 -53.72
C LEU A 75 -62.42 -9.15 -54.25
N ARG A 76 -62.82 -8.42 -55.30
CA ARG A 76 -64.16 -8.56 -55.90
C ARG A 76 -64.46 -9.99 -56.36
N LEU A 77 -63.47 -10.65 -56.98
CA LEU A 77 -63.59 -12.03 -57.46
C LEU A 77 -63.83 -13.05 -56.33
N GLU A 78 -63.26 -12.80 -55.14
CA GLU A 78 -63.41 -13.67 -53.97
C GLU A 78 -64.74 -13.46 -53.23
N CYS A 79 -65.37 -12.29 -53.41
CA CYS A 79 -66.70 -11.96 -52.89
C CYS A 79 -67.81 -12.23 -53.93
N ALA A 80 -67.50 -12.72 -55.13
CA ALA A 80 -68.42 -12.82 -56.26
C ALA A 80 -69.41 -14.02 -56.19
N GLN A 81 -70.06 -14.22 -55.04
CA GLN A 81 -71.30 -15.01 -55.00
C GLN A 81 -72.51 -14.10 -55.22
N PRO A 82 -73.57 -14.55 -55.93
CA PRO A 82 -74.70 -13.69 -56.32
C PRO A 82 -75.48 -13.06 -55.15
N GLU A 83 -75.34 -13.59 -53.93
CA GLU A 83 -75.96 -13.06 -52.71
C GLU A 83 -75.07 -12.04 -51.95
N HIS A 84 -73.80 -11.90 -52.32
CA HIS A 84 -72.83 -11.09 -51.59
C HIS A 84 -72.66 -9.70 -52.21
N THR A 85 -72.78 -8.67 -51.37
CA THR A 85 -72.59 -7.26 -51.72
C THR A 85 -71.14 -6.89 -51.43
N TRP A 86 -70.38 -6.65 -52.50
CA TRP A 86 -69.01 -6.15 -52.40
C TRP A 86 -68.99 -4.62 -52.46
N MET A 87 -68.54 -3.99 -51.38
CA MET A 87 -68.48 -2.54 -51.21
C MET A 87 -67.05 -2.04 -51.48
N HIS A 88 -66.91 -0.95 -52.24
CA HIS A 88 -65.60 -0.41 -52.62
C HIS A 88 -65.53 1.10 -52.39
N ALA A 89 -64.33 1.63 -52.12
CA ALA A 89 -64.12 3.04 -51.77
C ALA A 89 -64.63 4.00 -52.86
N THR A 90 -64.52 3.61 -54.14
CA THR A 90 -64.91 4.45 -55.30
C THR A 90 -66.41 4.48 -55.58
N ALA A 91 -67.23 3.65 -54.90
CA ALA A 91 -68.66 3.53 -55.19
C ALA A 91 -69.51 4.72 -54.69
N GLY A 92 -68.93 5.73 -54.03
CA GLY A 92 -69.57 7.00 -53.63
C GLY A 92 -70.62 6.91 -52.51
N ASN A 93 -71.26 5.75 -52.33
CA ASN A 93 -72.28 5.47 -51.32
C ASN A 93 -71.89 4.36 -50.34
N SER A 94 -70.60 4.04 -50.25
CA SER A 94 -70.09 3.05 -49.30
C SER A 94 -70.28 3.55 -47.87
N ARG A 95 -71.00 2.78 -47.05
CA ARG A 95 -71.33 3.12 -45.66
C ARG A 95 -71.03 1.93 -44.76
N CYS A 96 -70.15 2.13 -43.80
CA CYS A 96 -69.87 1.13 -42.79
C CYS A 96 -70.85 1.29 -41.63
N THR A 97 -71.62 0.24 -41.37
CA THR A 97 -72.54 0.14 -40.23
C THR A 97 -71.81 -0.33 -38.97
N PHE A 98 -72.42 -0.12 -37.82
CA PHE A 98 -71.95 -0.48 -36.48
C PHE A 98 -70.63 0.20 -36.10
N PRO A 99 -70.60 1.55 -36.01
CA PRO A 99 -69.46 2.25 -35.45
C PRO A 99 -69.29 1.91 -33.98
N ARG A 100 -68.04 1.81 -33.54
CA ARG A 100 -67.70 1.40 -32.17
C ARG A 100 -66.60 2.27 -31.61
N ILE A 101 -66.83 2.90 -30.47
CA ILE A 101 -65.79 3.61 -29.73
C ILE A 101 -65.03 2.58 -28.88
N THR A 102 -63.72 2.51 -29.09
CA THR A 102 -62.82 1.63 -28.33
C THR A 102 -62.13 2.38 -27.20
N LYS A 103 -61.82 3.68 -27.38
CA LYS A 103 -61.06 4.47 -26.40
C LYS A 103 -61.44 5.94 -26.41
N LEU A 104 -61.36 6.57 -25.24
CA LEU A 104 -61.49 8.01 -25.04
C LEU A 104 -60.23 8.55 -24.34
N TYR A 105 -59.72 9.70 -24.77
CA TYR A 105 -58.66 10.41 -24.08
C TYR A 105 -58.75 11.93 -24.30
N PRO A 106 -58.68 12.77 -23.25
CA PRO A 106 -58.72 12.43 -21.83
C PRO A 106 -60.12 11.97 -21.39
N GLU A 107 -60.23 11.23 -20.28
CA GLU A 107 -61.52 10.80 -19.73
C GLU A 107 -62.23 11.90 -18.90
N THR A 108 -61.53 13.00 -18.61
CA THR A 108 -62.06 14.12 -17.79
C THR A 108 -61.70 15.48 -18.37
N GLY A 109 -62.52 16.50 -18.11
CA GLY A 109 -62.32 17.88 -18.62
C GLY A 109 -62.86 18.97 -17.69
N PRO A 110 -62.28 20.19 -17.70
CA PRO A 110 -62.84 21.33 -16.98
C PRO A 110 -64.21 21.74 -17.51
N ARG A 111 -65.09 22.23 -16.61
CA ARG A 111 -66.43 22.74 -16.95
C ARG A 111 -66.42 23.93 -17.92
N GLN A 112 -65.35 24.72 -17.89
CA GLN A 112 -65.14 25.90 -18.72
C GLN A 112 -64.90 25.54 -20.20
N GLY A 113 -64.74 24.25 -20.53
CA GLY A 113 -64.57 23.78 -21.91
C GLY A 113 -63.13 23.88 -22.40
N GLY A 114 -62.97 23.78 -23.72
CA GLY A 114 -61.68 23.83 -24.40
C GLY A 114 -60.88 22.53 -24.34
N THR A 115 -61.43 21.46 -23.76
CA THR A 115 -60.83 20.11 -23.79
C THR A 115 -60.81 19.60 -25.22
N ARG A 116 -59.66 19.15 -25.70
CA ARG A 116 -59.59 18.35 -26.93
C ARG A 116 -59.75 16.88 -26.55
N LEU A 117 -60.81 16.24 -27.04
CA LEU A 117 -61.16 14.85 -26.78
C LEU A 117 -60.86 14.02 -28.02
N THR A 118 -59.93 13.09 -27.89
CA THR A 118 -59.62 12.08 -28.89
C THR A 118 -60.51 10.85 -28.66
N ILE A 119 -61.21 10.45 -29.70
CA ILE A 119 -62.12 9.31 -29.75
C ILE A 119 -61.54 8.31 -30.74
N THR A 120 -61.14 7.14 -30.28
CA THR A 120 -60.62 6.06 -31.14
C THR A 120 -61.65 4.95 -31.24
N GLY A 121 -61.76 4.33 -32.41
CA GLY A 121 -62.78 3.32 -32.68
C GLY A 121 -62.68 2.66 -34.03
N GLU A 122 -63.77 2.00 -34.41
CA GLU A 122 -63.97 1.36 -35.71
C GLU A 122 -65.17 1.98 -36.41
N ASN A 123 -65.08 2.11 -37.73
CA ASN A 123 -66.13 2.65 -38.61
C ASN A 123 -66.61 4.07 -38.21
N LEU A 124 -65.76 4.91 -37.62
CA LEU A 124 -66.08 6.27 -37.19
C LEU A 124 -66.18 7.28 -38.36
N GLY A 125 -66.97 6.95 -39.39
CA GLY A 125 -67.09 7.69 -40.65
C GLY A 125 -65.98 7.36 -41.65
N LEU A 126 -66.22 7.53 -42.95
CA LEU A 126 -65.17 7.38 -43.98
C LEU A 126 -64.61 8.75 -44.39
N GLN A 127 -65.41 9.79 -44.26
CA GLN A 127 -65.04 11.18 -44.53
C GLN A 127 -65.37 12.07 -43.33
N PHE A 128 -64.64 13.17 -43.16
CA PHE A 128 -64.86 14.11 -42.05
C PHE A 128 -66.31 14.65 -42.01
N ARG A 129 -66.92 14.88 -43.17
CA ARG A 129 -68.34 15.31 -43.29
C ARG A 129 -69.31 14.33 -42.63
N ASP A 130 -68.93 13.06 -42.49
CA ASP A 130 -69.76 12.05 -41.86
C ASP A 130 -69.90 12.27 -40.35
N ILE A 131 -68.96 12.95 -39.70
CA ILE A 131 -68.94 13.13 -38.25
C ILE A 131 -69.00 14.60 -37.80
N GLN A 132 -68.87 15.56 -38.72
CA GLN A 132 -68.71 17.00 -38.46
C GLN A 132 -69.70 17.61 -37.43
N ASN A 133 -70.93 17.09 -37.33
CA ASN A 133 -71.95 17.53 -36.37
C ASN A 133 -72.46 16.38 -35.47
N GLY A 134 -71.76 15.24 -35.48
CA GLY A 134 -72.24 13.98 -34.91
C GLY A 134 -71.73 13.68 -33.50
N VAL A 135 -70.83 14.51 -32.94
CA VAL A 135 -70.13 14.20 -31.68
C VAL A 135 -70.63 15.04 -30.52
N ARG A 136 -71.09 14.36 -29.46
CA ARG A 136 -71.64 15.00 -28.26
C ARG A 136 -71.33 14.21 -26.99
N ILE A 137 -71.22 14.93 -25.88
CA ILE A 137 -70.98 14.37 -24.54
C ILE A 137 -72.21 14.67 -23.70
N GLY A 138 -73.17 13.73 -23.69
CA GLY A 138 -74.50 13.99 -23.15
C GLY A 138 -75.22 15.11 -23.92
N LYS A 139 -75.23 16.32 -23.33
CA LYS A 139 -75.76 17.53 -23.98
C LYS A 139 -74.68 18.54 -24.42
N VAL A 140 -73.43 18.33 -24.01
CA VAL A 140 -72.32 19.22 -24.41
C VAL A 140 -71.89 18.86 -25.84
N SER A 141 -71.93 19.84 -26.74
CA SER A 141 -71.42 19.67 -28.10
C SER A 141 -69.88 19.57 -28.10
N CYS A 142 -69.34 18.62 -28.88
CA CYS A 142 -67.91 18.50 -29.11
C CYS A 142 -67.64 18.69 -30.61
N GLN A 143 -66.99 19.79 -30.99
CA GLN A 143 -66.80 20.15 -32.39
C GLN A 143 -65.60 19.37 -32.97
N PRO A 144 -65.79 18.44 -33.93
CA PRO A 144 -64.70 17.71 -34.57
C PRO A 144 -63.73 18.63 -35.30
N ILE A 145 -62.45 18.27 -35.30
CA ILE A 145 -61.34 19.03 -35.91
C ILE A 145 -60.90 18.27 -37.17
N GLU A 146 -61.07 18.90 -38.35
CA GLU A 146 -60.83 18.26 -39.65
C GLU A 146 -59.39 17.78 -39.83
N GLU A 147 -58.41 18.56 -39.35
CA GLU A 147 -56.98 18.28 -39.48
C GLU A 147 -56.52 17.03 -38.71
N GLU A 148 -57.25 16.65 -37.66
CA GLU A 148 -56.88 15.57 -36.73
C GLU A 148 -57.73 14.29 -36.93
N TYR A 149 -58.64 14.32 -37.90
CA TYR A 149 -59.54 13.21 -38.21
C TYR A 149 -58.82 12.11 -39.01
N ILE A 150 -58.85 10.88 -38.51
CA ILE A 150 -58.36 9.70 -39.22
C ILE A 150 -59.58 8.88 -39.66
N SER A 151 -59.77 8.81 -40.99
CA SER A 151 -60.85 8.04 -41.63
C SER A 151 -61.07 6.69 -40.96
N ALA A 152 -62.30 6.46 -40.50
CA ALA A 152 -62.83 5.29 -39.81
C ALA A 152 -62.25 4.91 -38.44
N GLU A 153 -61.14 5.51 -38.01
CA GLU A 153 -60.37 5.04 -36.86
C GLU A 153 -60.35 6.03 -35.69
N GLN A 154 -60.29 7.33 -35.98
CA GLN A 154 -60.11 8.35 -34.95
C GLN A 154 -60.78 9.67 -35.29
N ASP A 155 -61.42 10.27 -34.29
CA ASP A 155 -61.85 11.66 -34.32
C ASP A 155 -61.23 12.43 -33.15
N GLU A 156 -60.93 13.70 -33.35
CA GLU A 156 -60.54 14.62 -32.29
C GLU A 156 -61.47 15.83 -32.32
N CYS A 157 -62.14 16.08 -31.19
CA CYS A 157 -63.13 17.14 -31.09
C CYS A 157 -62.84 18.10 -29.92
N SER A 158 -63.21 19.37 -30.06
CA SER A 158 -63.08 20.36 -28.99
C SER A 158 -64.40 20.51 -28.22
N CYS A 159 -64.38 20.19 -26.93
CA CYS A 159 -65.54 20.31 -26.06
C CYS A 159 -65.88 21.78 -25.78
N SER A 160 -67.13 22.16 -25.98
CA SER A 160 -67.62 23.48 -25.56
C SER A 160 -67.73 23.59 -24.03
N ALA A 161 -67.96 24.81 -23.53
CA ALA A 161 -68.19 25.05 -22.11
C ALA A 161 -69.55 24.47 -21.69
N CYS A 162 -69.58 23.64 -20.64
CA CYS A 162 -70.82 23.05 -20.12
C CYS A 162 -71.83 24.15 -19.69
N GLY A 163 -71.32 25.31 -19.24
CA GLY A 163 -72.14 26.42 -18.73
C GLY A 163 -72.98 27.18 -19.76
N GLN A 164 -72.90 26.86 -21.07
CA GLN A 164 -73.78 27.47 -22.08
C GLN A 164 -75.18 26.83 -22.12
N GLU A 165 -75.39 25.67 -21.48
CA GLU A 165 -76.70 25.03 -21.33
C GLU A 165 -77.11 24.90 -19.86
N GLU A 166 -78.33 25.32 -19.51
CA GLU A 166 -78.85 25.42 -18.12
C GLU A 166 -78.70 24.14 -17.28
N THR A 167 -78.56 22.97 -17.91
CA THR A 167 -78.49 21.67 -17.23
C THR A 167 -77.13 21.24 -16.67
N CYS A 168 -76.04 21.98 -16.89
CA CYS A 168 -74.71 21.64 -16.35
C CYS A 168 -74.36 22.31 -14.99
N LEU A 169 -75.20 23.21 -14.48
CA LEU A 169 -74.86 24.12 -13.38
C LEU A 169 -75.01 23.53 -11.97
N SER A 170 -75.68 22.38 -11.79
CA SER A 170 -76.18 21.95 -10.46
C SER A 170 -75.33 20.96 -9.66
N TYR A 171 -74.28 20.34 -10.24
CA TYR A 171 -73.48 19.30 -9.55
C TYR A 171 -71.98 19.59 -9.60
N ARG A 172 -71.19 19.15 -8.59
CA ARG A 172 -69.71 19.29 -8.57
C ARG A 172 -68.99 18.37 -9.57
N VAL A 173 -69.60 17.25 -9.93
CA VAL A 173 -69.11 16.27 -10.90
C VAL A 173 -70.28 15.90 -11.81
N GLN A 174 -70.06 15.87 -13.13
CA GLN A 174 -71.08 15.46 -14.11
C GLN A 174 -70.48 14.44 -15.05
N GLU A 175 -71.14 13.29 -15.17
CA GLU A 175 -70.72 12.17 -16.02
C GLU A 175 -71.71 12.00 -17.17
N ALA A 176 -71.21 11.88 -18.39
CA ALA A 176 -72.03 11.60 -19.57
C ALA A 176 -71.27 10.73 -20.57
N GLN A 177 -71.98 9.83 -21.25
CA GLN A 177 -71.37 9.03 -22.33
C GLN A 177 -71.11 9.91 -23.56
N VAL A 178 -70.01 9.61 -24.23
CA VAL A 178 -69.65 10.23 -25.51
C VAL A 178 -70.37 9.47 -26.60
N GLU A 179 -71.09 10.21 -27.44
CA GLU A 179 -71.85 9.68 -28.55
C GLU A 179 -71.27 10.22 -29.86
N VAL A 180 -71.02 9.32 -30.81
CA VAL A 180 -70.59 9.64 -32.18
C VAL A 180 -71.66 9.11 -33.12
N CYS A 181 -72.27 10.00 -33.89
CA CYS A 181 -73.15 9.68 -35.00
C CYS A 181 -72.43 9.84 -36.34
N VAL A 182 -72.51 8.80 -37.17
CA VAL A 182 -72.00 8.82 -38.54
C VAL A 182 -73.15 9.18 -39.50
N ARG A 183 -73.18 10.42 -39.99
CA ARG A 183 -74.24 11.05 -40.80
C ARG A 183 -75.59 11.07 -40.09
N ASP A 184 -76.42 10.06 -40.34
CA ASP A 184 -77.75 9.91 -39.78
C ASP A 184 -77.61 9.15 -38.45
N CYS A 185 -78.01 9.73 -37.31
CA CYS A 185 -77.95 9.10 -35.97
C CYS A 185 -78.88 7.87 -35.79
N GLN A 186 -79.07 7.05 -36.82
CA GLN A 186 -79.79 5.79 -36.73
C GLN A 186 -79.02 4.79 -35.84
N PRO A 187 -79.71 3.81 -35.22
CA PRO A 187 -79.07 2.85 -34.32
C PRO A 187 -77.85 2.13 -34.93
N GLU A 188 -77.88 1.88 -36.25
CA GLU A 188 -76.81 1.20 -36.99
C GLU A 188 -75.60 2.10 -37.30
N TYR A 189 -75.70 3.42 -37.14
CA TYR A 189 -74.64 4.40 -37.42
C TYR A 189 -74.27 5.23 -36.18
N ARG A 190 -74.64 4.73 -34.99
CA ARG A 190 -74.43 5.40 -33.70
C ARG A 190 -73.47 4.58 -32.84
N ALA A 191 -72.43 5.22 -32.32
CA ALA A 191 -71.51 4.65 -31.36
C ALA A 191 -71.64 5.37 -30.01
N ILE A 192 -71.62 4.60 -28.93
CA ILE A 192 -71.63 5.11 -27.56
C ILE A 192 -70.36 4.63 -26.87
N SER A 193 -69.71 5.53 -26.12
CA SER A 193 -68.47 5.20 -25.45
C SER A 193 -68.68 4.18 -24.32
N PRO A 194 -67.75 3.23 -24.14
CA PRO A 194 -67.85 2.24 -23.07
C PRO A 194 -67.70 2.88 -21.66
N LYS A 195 -67.03 4.03 -21.57
CA LYS A 195 -66.87 4.83 -20.35
C LYS A 195 -67.49 6.21 -20.49
N ALA A 196 -68.00 6.76 -19.40
CA ALA A 196 -68.45 8.16 -19.35
C ALA A 196 -67.26 9.12 -19.31
N PHE A 197 -67.43 10.29 -19.94
CA PHE A 197 -66.54 11.44 -19.78
C PHE A 197 -67.03 12.28 -18.60
N THR A 198 -66.11 12.74 -17.75
CA THR A 198 -66.44 13.45 -16.51
C THR A 198 -66.01 14.92 -16.53
N PHE A 199 -66.97 15.83 -16.34
CA PHE A 199 -66.70 17.25 -16.13
C PHE A 199 -66.40 17.56 -14.65
N VAL A 200 -65.26 18.21 -14.42
CA VAL A 200 -64.70 18.45 -13.08
C VAL A 200 -64.27 19.91 -12.91
N SER A 201 -64.16 20.36 -11.66
CA SER A 201 -63.63 21.68 -11.31
C SER A 201 -62.26 21.52 -10.63
N PRO A 202 -61.15 21.69 -11.37
CA PRO A 202 -59.83 21.45 -10.82
C PRO A 202 -59.40 22.60 -9.89
N TYR A 203 -58.66 22.28 -8.82
CA TYR A 203 -58.10 23.24 -7.88
C TYR A 203 -56.79 22.74 -7.28
N PHE A 204 -55.93 23.65 -6.83
CA PHE A 204 -54.68 23.32 -6.14
C PHE A 204 -54.59 24.01 -4.78
N THR A 205 -53.88 23.36 -3.84
CA THR A 205 -53.84 23.75 -2.42
C THR A 205 -52.44 24.09 -1.93
N ARG A 206 -51.38 23.53 -2.52
CA ARG A 206 -49.99 23.79 -2.12
C ARG A 206 -48.99 23.41 -3.19
N VAL A 207 -47.75 23.87 -3.02
CA VAL A 207 -46.59 23.52 -3.85
C VAL A 207 -45.48 22.96 -2.96
N LEU A 208 -44.82 21.88 -3.41
CA LEU A 208 -43.75 21.20 -2.70
C LEU A 208 -42.56 20.88 -3.63
N PRO A 209 -41.31 21.28 -3.28
CA PRO A 209 -40.96 22.19 -2.19
C PRO A 209 -41.55 23.59 -2.42
N SER A 210 -41.71 24.37 -1.34
CA SER A 210 -42.21 25.74 -1.40
C SER A 210 -41.11 26.79 -1.62
N PHE A 211 -39.86 26.37 -1.75
CA PHE A 211 -38.71 27.25 -1.99
C PHE A 211 -37.62 26.55 -2.82
N GLY A 212 -36.71 27.35 -3.39
CA GLY A 212 -35.57 26.91 -4.19
C GLY A 212 -34.65 28.09 -4.61
N PRO A 213 -33.52 27.84 -5.30
CA PRO A 213 -32.53 28.86 -5.62
C PRO A 213 -33.06 29.90 -6.60
N VAL A 214 -32.56 31.14 -6.51
CA VAL A 214 -32.91 32.25 -7.41
C VAL A 214 -32.54 31.94 -8.87
N SER A 215 -31.50 31.14 -9.09
CA SER A 215 -31.15 30.61 -10.42
C SER A 215 -32.25 29.76 -11.07
N GLY A 216 -33.24 29.28 -10.30
CA GLY A 216 -34.33 28.43 -10.78
C GLY A 216 -33.88 26.99 -11.06
N GLY A 217 -34.76 26.19 -11.67
CA GLY A 217 -34.51 24.78 -11.98
C GLY A 217 -35.03 23.79 -10.93
N THR A 218 -35.72 24.25 -9.90
CA THR A 218 -36.30 23.38 -8.87
C THR A 218 -37.48 22.61 -9.42
N ARG A 219 -37.44 21.30 -9.26
CA ARG A 219 -38.58 20.44 -9.59
C ARG A 219 -39.64 20.52 -8.49
N ILE A 220 -40.78 21.13 -8.81
CA ILE A 220 -41.89 21.35 -7.88
C ILE A 220 -43.10 20.48 -8.21
N THR A 221 -43.82 20.10 -7.16
CA THR A 221 -45.08 19.36 -7.21
C THR A 221 -46.21 20.24 -6.68
N ILE A 222 -47.12 20.64 -7.55
CA ILE A 222 -48.34 21.38 -7.21
C ILE A 222 -49.42 20.35 -6.87
N LEU A 223 -49.89 20.33 -5.64
CA LEU A 223 -50.89 19.37 -5.14
C LEU A 223 -52.30 19.97 -5.20
N GLY A 224 -53.27 19.14 -5.56
CA GLY A 224 -54.65 19.56 -5.76
C GLY A 224 -55.61 18.40 -6.02
N SER A 225 -56.74 18.71 -6.67
CA SER A 225 -57.70 17.72 -7.15
C SER A 225 -58.09 17.99 -8.59
N HIS A 226 -58.35 16.92 -9.34
CA HIS A 226 -58.70 16.89 -10.75
C HIS A 226 -57.69 17.58 -11.69
N LEU A 227 -56.41 17.59 -11.31
CA LEU A 227 -55.37 18.32 -12.05
C LEU A 227 -54.99 17.69 -13.41
N ASN A 228 -55.41 16.45 -13.68
CA ASN A 228 -55.28 15.79 -14.98
C ASN A 228 -56.43 16.10 -15.95
N ALA A 229 -57.41 16.93 -15.54
CA ALA A 229 -58.53 17.26 -16.39
C ALA A 229 -58.08 17.96 -17.68
N GLY A 230 -58.81 17.74 -18.76
CA GLY A 230 -58.60 18.42 -20.03
C GLY A 230 -57.38 17.91 -20.78
N SER A 231 -57.10 18.50 -21.94
CA SER A 231 -56.01 18.08 -22.83
C SER A 231 -54.72 18.89 -22.65
N ALA A 232 -54.79 20.11 -22.10
CA ALA A 232 -53.66 21.03 -22.03
C ALA A 232 -53.53 21.68 -20.64
N VAL A 233 -52.30 21.96 -20.22
CA VAL A 233 -51.99 22.66 -18.98
C VAL A 233 -50.85 23.66 -19.18
N SER A 234 -50.95 24.82 -18.55
CA SER A 234 -49.91 25.86 -18.49
C SER A 234 -49.69 26.25 -17.03
N ILE A 235 -48.43 26.36 -16.60
CA ILE A 235 -48.06 26.71 -15.24
C ILE A 235 -47.11 27.90 -15.27
N LYS A 236 -47.33 28.88 -14.41
CA LYS A 236 -46.48 30.07 -14.26
C LYS A 236 -46.12 30.31 -12.79
N ILE A 237 -44.89 30.77 -12.56
CA ILE A 237 -44.41 31.23 -11.26
C ILE A 237 -44.02 32.70 -11.44
N GLY A 238 -44.77 33.59 -10.79
CA GLY A 238 -44.68 35.03 -11.09
C GLY A 238 -45.05 35.30 -12.56
N LEU A 239 -44.11 35.87 -13.33
CA LEU A 239 -44.31 36.18 -14.75
C LEU A 239 -43.79 35.09 -15.70
N ASN A 240 -43.01 34.14 -15.18
CA ASN A 240 -42.26 33.20 -16.00
C ASN A 240 -42.95 31.82 -16.04
N THR A 241 -42.89 31.16 -17.20
CA THR A 241 -43.48 29.84 -17.41
C THR A 241 -42.67 28.75 -16.69
N CYS A 242 -43.36 27.90 -15.93
CA CYS A 242 -42.80 26.70 -15.32
C CYS A 242 -42.79 25.58 -16.36
N ARG A 243 -41.65 24.91 -16.55
CA ARG A 243 -41.50 23.86 -17.57
C ARG A 243 -42.24 22.60 -17.14
N PHE A 244 -43.35 22.29 -17.80
CA PHE A 244 -44.21 21.15 -17.47
C PHE A 244 -43.49 19.80 -17.68
N GLU A 245 -43.66 18.85 -16.75
CA GLU A 245 -43.14 17.48 -16.88
C GLU A 245 -44.26 16.43 -16.94
N ARG A 246 -45.16 16.42 -15.95
CA ARG A 246 -46.23 15.43 -15.84
C ARG A 246 -47.37 15.93 -14.96
N ARG A 247 -48.54 15.29 -15.05
CA ARG A 247 -49.67 15.52 -14.15
C ARG A 247 -50.48 14.25 -13.87
N SER A 248 -51.15 14.24 -12.74
CA SER A 248 -52.14 13.23 -12.33
C SER A 248 -53.39 13.94 -11.79
N GLY A 249 -54.41 13.17 -11.39
CA GLY A 249 -55.58 13.75 -10.75
C GLY A 249 -55.29 14.54 -9.46
N ARG A 250 -54.14 14.33 -8.82
CA ARG A 250 -53.80 14.98 -7.53
C ARG A 250 -52.57 15.88 -7.58
N GLU A 251 -51.78 15.84 -8.65
CA GLU A 251 -50.53 16.60 -8.71
C GLU A 251 -50.17 17.07 -10.13
N ILE A 252 -49.49 18.20 -10.24
CA ILE A 252 -48.77 18.66 -11.44
C ILE A 252 -47.31 18.83 -11.05
N VAL A 253 -46.41 18.29 -11.86
CA VAL A 253 -44.96 18.45 -11.70
C VAL A 253 -44.43 19.36 -12.81
N CYS A 254 -43.68 20.38 -12.42
CA CYS A 254 -42.99 21.28 -13.34
C CYS A 254 -41.66 21.77 -12.74
N VAL A 255 -40.79 22.33 -13.58
CA VAL A 255 -39.49 22.87 -13.18
C VAL A 255 -39.52 24.39 -13.20
N THR A 256 -39.14 25.00 -12.07
CA THR A 256 -39.22 26.45 -11.87
C THR A 256 -38.29 27.21 -12.82
N PRO A 257 -38.71 28.40 -13.29
CA PRO A 257 -37.82 29.31 -14.03
C PRO A 257 -36.91 30.08 -13.05
N ALA A 258 -35.91 30.78 -13.59
CA ALA A 258 -35.12 31.73 -12.82
C ALA A 258 -36.01 32.83 -12.23
N GLY A 259 -35.75 33.16 -10.95
CA GLY A 259 -36.44 34.21 -10.22
C GLY A 259 -35.91 35.59 -10.58
N LEU A 260 -36.78 36.61 -10.52
CA LEU A 260 -36.38 38.01 -10.72
C LEU A 260 -35.67 38.60 -9.49
N GLY A 261 -35.72 37.91 -8.35
CA GLY A 261 -35.12 38.30 -7.09
C GLY A 261 -35.51 37.34 -5.97
N LEU A 262 -34.97 37.57 -4.78
CA LEU A 262 -35.29 36.79 -3.57
C LEU A 262 -36.72 37.10 -3.11
N GLY A 263 -37.46 36.07 -2.66
CA GLY A 263 -38.80 36.22 -2.10
C GLY A 263 -39.89 35.40 -2.79
N GLY A 264 -41.13 35.56 -2.30
CA GLY A 264 -42.28 34.75 -2.68
C GLY A 264 -42.95 35.21 -3.98
N SER A 265 -42.98 34.32 -4.98
CA SER A 265 -43.70 34.50 -6.25
C SER A 265 -45.00 33.67 -6.29
N PRO A 266 -46.11 34.20 -6.84
CA PRO A 266 -47.38 33.47 -6.92
C PRO A 266 -47.31 32.31 -7.92
N VAL A 267 -47.99 31.20 -7.61
CA VAL A 267 -48.15 30.05 -8.52
C VAL A 267 -49.49 30.14 -9.24
N MET A 268 -49.48 30.04 -10.57
CA MET A 268 -50.68 30.09 -11.41
C MET A 268 -50.73 28.84 -12.30
N VAL A 269 -51.91 28.22 -12.39
CA VAL A 269 -52.15 27.02 -13.21
C VAL A 269 -53.36 27.27 -14.09
N ASP A 270 -53.24 27.02 -15.39
CA ASP A 270 -54.33 27.09 -16.36
C ASP A 270 -54.52 25.70 -16.98
N ILE A 271 -55.73 25.16 -16.95
CA ILE A 271 -56.09 23.87 -17.56
C ILE A 271 -57.15 24.14 -18.63
N ASN A 272 -56.77 24.04 -19.91
CA ASN A 272 -57.59 24.47 -21.05
C ASN A 272 -58.19 25.88 -20.79
N ALA A 273 -59.51 26.02 -20.70
CA ALA A 273 -60.17 27.30 -20.42
C ALA A 273 -60.39 27.59 -18.92
N ALA A 274 -59.96 26.70 -18.01
CA ALA A 274 -60.05 26.92 -16.57
C ALA A 274 -58.79 27.60 -16.04
N GLU A 275 -58.95 28.80 -15.48
CA GLU A 275 -57.88 29.52 -14.78
C GLU A 275 -57.94 29.23 -13.28
N LEU A 276 -56.90 28.59 -12.75
CA LEU A 276 -56.79 28.25 -11.33
C LEU A 276 -55.88 29.27 -10.65
N ARG A 277 -56.39 29.92 -9.60
CA ARG A 277 -55.66 30.93 -8.81
C ARG A 277 -55.82 30.61 -7.32
N ASN A 278 -54.73 30.65 -6.56
CA ASN A 278 -54.73 30.51 -5.11
C ASN A 278 -53.71 31.46 -4.47
N PRO A 279 -54.13 32.58 -3.85
CA PRO A 279 -53.23 33.59 -3.30
C PRO A 279 -52.33 33.11 -2.16
N GLU A 280 -52.73 32.04 -1.46
CA GLU A 280 -51.99 31.47 -0.33
C GLU A 280 -50.78 30.63 -0.79
N VAL A 281 -50.78 30.18 -2.06
CA VAL A 281 -49.74 29.31 -2.60
C VAL A 281 -48.69 30.14 -3.35
N LYS A 282 -47.53 30.27 -2.73
CA LYS A 282 -46.36 30.97 -3.28
C LYS A 282 -45.14 30.06 -3.30
N PHE A 283 -44.27 30.26 -4.28
CA PHE A 283 -42.94 29.66 -4.34
C PHE A 283 -41.89 30.71 -3.98
N ASN A 284 -41.03 30.43 -3.01
CA ASN A 284 -40.07 31.37 -2.46
C ASN A 284 -38.66 31.16 -3.04
N TYR A 285 -38.13 32.15 -3.75
CA TYR A 285 -36.75 32.12 -4.24
C TYR A 285 -35.77 32.52 -3.13
N THR A 286 -34.78 31.68 -2.88
CA THR A 286 -33.72 31.86 -1.88
C THR A 286 -32.35 31.99 -2.56
N GLU A 287 -31.31 32.30 -1.79
CA GLU A 287 -29.95 32.40 -2.30
C GLU A 287 -29.44 31.07 -2.86
N ASP A 288 -28.55 31.16 -3.86
CA ASP A 288 -27.92 30.01 -4.48
C ASP A 288 -26.93 29.31 -3.52
N PRO A 289 -26.81 27.97 -3.58
CA PRO A 289 -25.86 27.20 -2.78
C PRO A 289 -24.41 27.41 -3.22
N SER A 290 -23.47 27.24 -2.28
CA SER A 290 -22.03 27.22 -2.57
C SER A 290 -21.31 26.08 -1.87
N ILE A 291 -20.20 25.61 -2.45
CA ILE A 291 -19.42 24.46 -1.96
C ILE A 291 -18.05 24.93 -1.51
N THR A 292 -17.61 24.49 -0.33
CA THR A 292 -16.33 24.88 0.27
C THR A 292 -15.33 23.72 0.37
N ARG A 293 -15.76 22.50 0.74
CA ARG A 293 -14.85 21.34 0.88
C ARG A 293 -15.56 20.01 0.65
N ILE A 294 -14.84 19.07 0.03
CA ILE A 294 -15.22 17.68 -0.22
C ILE A 294 -14.27 16.76 0.58
N GLU A 295 -14.80 15.79 1.33
CA GLU A 295 -13.99 14.82 2.08
C GLU A 295 -14.64 13.42 2.13
N PRO A 296 -13.93 12.34 1.78
CA PRO A 296 -12.58 12.34 1.18
C PRO A 296 -12.55 12.93 -0.24
N ASP A 297 -11.36 13.31 -0.71
CA ASP A 297 -11.09 13.85 -2.05
C ASP A 297 -10.75 12.75 -3.07
N TRP A 298 -11.28 11.54 -2.88
CA TRP A 298 -11.02 10.40 -3.76
C TRP A 298 -12.15 9.37 -3.83
N SER A 299 -12.15 8.55 -4.89
CA SER A 299 -13.03 7.37 -5.06
C SER A 299 -12.39 6.30 -5.97
N ILE A 300 -13.03 5.14 -6.11
CA ILE A 300 -12.67 4.11 -7.10
C ILE A 300 -13.34 4.41 -8.45
N ALA A 301 -12.86 3.82 -9.55
CA ALA A 301 -13.38 4.07 -10.90
C ALA A 301 -14.89 3.78 -11.04
N SER A 302 -15.40 2.74 -10.38
CA SER A 302 -16.82 2.40 -10.31
C SER A 302 -17.64 3.38 -9.44
N GLY A 303 -17.00 4.35 -8.79
CA GLY A 303 -17.63 5.36 -7.95
C GLY A 303 -18.26 4.78 -6.68
N GLY A 304 -19.35 5.40 -6.22
CA GLY A 304 -20.18 4.96 -5.09
C GLY A 304 -19.54 5.10 -3.70
N THR A 305 -18.36 5.70 -3.59
CA THR A 305 -17.80 6.14 -2.29
C THR A 305 -18.70 7.21 -1.69
N LEU A 306 -18.93 7.15 -0.38
CA LEU A 306 -19.70 8.15 0.35
C LEU A 306 -18.81 9.33 0.74
N LEU A 307 -19.15 10.54 0.29
CA LEU A 307 -18.43 11.78 0.57
C LEU A 307 -19.26 12.72 1.44
N THR A 308 -18.58 13.43 2.33
CA THR A 308 -19.15 14.57 3.05
C THR A 308 -18.77 15.86 2.32
N VAL A 309 -19.77 16.64 1.92
CA VAL A 309 -19.60 17.91 1.23
C VAL A 309 -20.08 19.03 2.14
N THR A 310 -19.21 20.03 2.32
CA THR A 310 -19.48 21.19 3.16
C THR A 310 -19.62 22.45 2.30
N GLY A 311 -20.50 23.37 2.71
CA GLY A 311 -20.89 24.52 1.90
C GLY A 311 -21.83 25.49 2.62
N SER A 312 -22.59 26.27 1.87
CA SER A 312 -23.65 27.16 2.37
C SER A 312 -24.92 27.04 1.53
N ASN A 313 -26.07 27.34 2.14
CA ASN A 313 -27.40 27.27 1.51
C ASN A 313 -27.72 25.91 0.84
N LEU A 314 -27.13 24.80 1.30
CA LEU A 314 -27.29 23.49 0.65
C LEU A 314 -28.71 22.94 0.76
N ALA A 315 -29.46 23.26 1.83
CA ALA A 315 -30.84 22.79 2.00
C ALA A 315 -31.84 23.50 1.10
N THR A 316 -31.42 24.54 0.36
CA THR A 316 -32.17 25.15 -0.73
C THR A 316 -32.44 24.14 -1.85
N ILE A 317 -31.54 23.18 -2.07
CA ILE A 317 -31.63 22.23 -3.18
C ILE A 317 -32.26 20.93 -2.70
N ARG A 318 -33.35 20.51 -3.37
CA ARG A 318 -34.08 19.30 -2.97
C ARG A 318 -33.44 18.01 -3.48
N GLU A 319 -32.93 18.03 -4.70
CA GLU A 319 -32.38 16.87 -5.40
C GLU A 319 -30.96 17.15 -5.94
N PRO A 320 -29.97 17.50 -5.08
CA PRO A 320 -28.62 17.75 -5.54
C PRO A 320 -27.97 16.47 -6.07
N LYS A 321 -27.17 16.61 -7.13
CA LYS A 321 -26.42 15.50 -7.73
C LYS A 321 -24.95 15.88 -7.89
N MET A 322 -24.06 14.94 -7.64
CA MET A 322 -22.64 15.07 -7.98
C MET A 322 -22.43 14.69 -9.44
N ARG A 323 -21.53 15.38 -10.13
CA ARG A 323 -21.16 15.15 -11.53
C ARG A 323 -19.65 14.99 -11.64
N ALA A 324 -19.21 14.01 -12.43
CA ALA A 324 -17.81 13.86 -12.81
C ALA A 324 -17.70 13.56 -14.31
N LYS A 325 -16.62 14.03 -14.93
CA LYS A 325 -16.25 13.75 -16.32
C LYS A 325 -14.81 13.26 -16.39
N TYR A 326 -14.60 12.18 -17.12
CA TYR A 326 -13.28 11.62 -17.38
C TYR A 326 -13.27 11.00 -18.78
N GLY A 327 -12.48 11.58 -19.69
CA GLY A 327 -12.49 11.25 -21.11
C GLY A 327 -13.86 11.54 -21.76
N SER A 328 -14.41 10.53 -22.43
CA SER A 328 -15.74 10.60 -23.06
C SER A 328 -16.90 10.32 -22.08
N VAL A 329 -16.61 9.87 -20.85
CA VAL A 329 -17.65 9.50 -19.87
C VAL A 329 -18.00 10.69 -18.99
N THR A 330 -19.28 11.06 -18.99
CA THR A 330 -19.87 11.99 -18.02
C THR A 330 -20.95 11.27 -17.24
N SER A 331 -20.85 11.26 -15.92
CA SER A 331 -21.75 10.53 -15.04
C SER A 331 -22.20 11.37 -13.85
N VAL A 332 -23.36 11.02 -13.30
CA VAL A 332 -23.99 11.73 -12.19
C VAL A 332 -24.50 10.76 -11.13
N ASN A 333 -24.50 11.18 -9.87
CA ASN A 333 -25.00 10.39 -8.75
C ASN A 333 -25.61 11.30 -7.67
N ASN A 334 -26.48 10.74 -6.82
CA ASN A 334 -27.33 11.53 -5.93
C ASN A 334 -26.59 11.99 -4.66
N CYS A 335 -27.01 13.14 -4.14
CA CYS A 335 -26.60 13.67 -2.85
C CYS A 335 -27.81 13.80 -1.91
N THR A 336 -27.60 13.59 -0.61
CA THR A 336 -28.58 13.78 0.45
C THR A 336 -28.18 14.97 1.30
N VAL A 337 -29.02 16.00 1.34
CA VAL A 337 -28.76 17.17 2.17
C VAL A 337 -29.06 16.88 3.63
N VAL A 338 -28.09 17.15 4.51
CA VAL A 338 -28.26 16.98 5.96
C VAL A 338 -28.77 18.27 6.58
N ASN A 339 -28.16 19.40 6.22
CA ASN A 339 -28.54 20.74 6.68
C ASN A 339 -28.04 21.82 5.69
N ASN A 340 -28.12 23.10 6.06
CA ASN A 340 -27.67 24.20 5.20
C ASN A 340 -26.17 24.21 4.88
N THR A 341 -25.33 23.52 5.66
CA THR A 341 -23.87 23.55 5.52
C THR A 341 -23.25 22.22 5.15
N VAL A 342 -23.99 21.11 5.26
CA VAL A 342 -23.47 19.76 5.03
C VAL A 342 -24.46 18.94 4.20
N MET A 343 -23.94 18.25 3.20
CA MET A 343 -24.63 17.19 2.48
C MET A 343 -23.71 15.98 2.29
N VAL A 344 -24.30 14.82 2.05
CA VAL A 344 -23.58 13.57 1.82
C VAL A 344 -23.84 13.13 0.38
N CYS A 345 -22.79 12.84 -0.38
CA CYS A 345 -22.88 12.51 -1.79
C CYS A 345 -22.30 11.14 -2.08
N LEU A 346 -22.89 10.43 -3.05
CA LEU A 346 -22.24 9.27 -3.65
C LEU A 346 -21.48 9.72 -4.89
N VAL A 347 -20.24 9.23 -5.05
CA VAL A 347 -19.44 9.57 -6.24
C VAL A 347 -20.02 8.88 -7.48
N PRO A 348 -20.11 9.55 -8.63
CA PRO A 348 -20.53 8.93 -9.87
C PRO A 348 -19.43 8.02 -10.48
N SER A 349 -19.84 7.01 -11.25
CA SER A 349 -18.94 6.04 -11.87
C SER A 349 -18.28 6.58 -13.13
N VAL A 350 -16.97 6.39 -13.27
CA VAL A 350 -16.17 6.74 -14.45
C VAL A 350 -15.52 5.50 -15.11
N SER A 351 -15.88 4.29 -14.68
CA SER A 351 -15.25 3.04 -15.13
C SER A 351 -15.45 2.69 -16.62
N GLY A 352 -16.34 3.39 -17.33
CA GLY A 352 -16.55 3.23 -18.77
C GLY A 352 -15.59 3.99 -19.68
N SER A 353 -14.60 4.69 -19.12
CA SER A 353 -13.63 5.46 -19.90
C SER A 353 -12.64 4.55 -20.62
N GLU A 354 -12.24 4.91 -21.83
CA GLU A 354 -11.17 4.20 -22.56
C GLU A 354 -9.78 4.39 -21.94
N TRP A 355 -9.65 5.34 -21.00
CA TRP A 355 -8.40 5.64 -20.32
C TRP A 355 -8.25 4.81 -19.06
N GLY A 356 -7.04 4.27 -18.85
CA GLY A 356 -6.70 3.52 -17.65
C GLY A 356 -6.60 4.41 -16.41
N PHE A 357 -6.72 3.80 -15.23
CA PHE A 357 -6.54 4.45 -13.94
C PHE A 357 -5.17 4.05 -13.36
N SER A 358 -4.41 5.03 -12.85
CA SER A 358 -3.11 4.80 -12.21
C SER A 358 -3.27 4.38 -10.75
N GLU A 359 -2.39 3.50 -10.25
CA GLU A 359 -2.34 3.13 -8.82
C GLU A 359 -2.03 4.33 -7.90
N ALA A 360 -1.41 5.40 -8.43
CA ALA A 360 -1.17 6.65 -7.72
C ALA A 360 -2.40 7.58 -7.65
N GLY A 361 -3.51 7.21 -8.31
CA GLY A 361 -4.70 8.05 -8.48
C GLY A 361 -4.65 8.88 -9.77
N THR A 362 -5.82 9.17 -10.35
CA THR A 362 -5.96 9.95 -11.58
C THR A 362 -7.06 11.00 -11.43
N GLY A 363 -6.76 12.25 -11.79
CA GLY A 363 -7.73 13.34 -11.68
C GLY A 363 -8.79 13.31 -12.79
N PRO A 364 -10.06 13.67 -12.52
CA PRO A 364 -11.07 13.85 -13.55
C PRO A 364 -10.84 15.14 -14.36
N ASP A 365 -11.43 15.22 -15.57
CA ASP A 365 -11.41 16.44 -16.39
C ASP A 365 -12.29 17.53 -15.75
N GLU A 366 -13.44 17.14 -15.21
CA GLU A 366 -14.37 18.04 -14.53
C GLU A 366 -14.99 17.33 -13.33
N ILE A 367 -15.11 18.03 -12.20
CA ILE A 367 -15.85 17.60 -11.02
C ILE A 367 -16.74 18.72 -10.51
N GLY A 368 -17.96 18.41 -10.12
CA GLY A 368 -18.88 19.41 -9.57
C GLY A 368 -20.23 18.84 -9.15
N PHE A 369 -21.22 19.72 -9.03
CA PHE A 369 -22.55 19.40 -8.54
C PHE A 369 -23.63 20.05 -9.41
N ILE A 370 -24.65 19.28 -9.76
CA ILE A 370 -25.88 19.75 -10.38
C ILE A 370 -26.83 20.10 -9.23
N MET A 371 -27.05 21.39 -9.06
CA MET A 371 -27.90 21.99 -8.03
C MET A 371 -28.93 22.89 -8.69
N ASP A 372 -29.94 22.28 -9.32
CA ASP A 372 -30.88 22.96 -10.20
C ASP A 372 -30.15 23.69 -11.35
N GLN A 373 -30.38 24.99 -11.60
CA GLN A 373 -29.69 25.74 -12.67
C GLN A 373 -28.47 26.57 -12.20
N VAL A 374 -27.98 26.33 -10.99
CA VAL A 374 -26.84 27.06 -10.41
C VAL A 374 -25.55 26.68 -11.14
N GLN A 375 -25.02 27.59 -11.97
CA GLN A 375 -23.86 27.29 -12.83
C GLN A 375 -22.53 27.23 -12.06
N THR A 376 -22.40 27.97 -10.96
CA THR A 376 -21.15 28.09 -10.19
C THR A 376 -20.73 26.79 -9.49
N THR A 377 -21.67 25.86 -9.30
CA THR A 377 -21.40 24.57 -8.66
C THR A 377 -21.14 23.44 -9.65
N LEU A 378 -21.42 23.63 -10.95
CA LEU A 378 -21.32 22.57 -11.98
C LEU A 378 -19.89 22.08 -12.24
N VAL A 379 -18.90 22.97 -12.09
CA VAL A 379 -17.47 22.66 -12.23
C VAL A 379 -16.71 23.39 -11.12
N LEU A 380 -16.01 22.64 -10.27
CA LEU A 380 -15.23 23.14 -9.15
C LEU A 380 -13.73 23.05 -9.42
N ASN A 381 -12.99 24.06 -8.96
CA ASN A 381 -11.52 24.06 -8.98
C ASN A 381 -10.95 23.39 -7.70
N GLN A 382 -11.26 22.12 -7.48
CA GLN A 382 -10.71 21.32 -6.37
C GLN A 382 -10.04 20.04 -6.90
N SER A 383 -8.97 19.59 -6.25
CA SER A 383 -8.32 18.33 -6.56
C SER A 383 -9.18 17.16 -6.09
N PHE A 384 -9.41 16.18 -6.98
CA PHE A 384 -10.09 14.94 -6.66
C PHE A 384 -9.44 13.79 -7.44
N SER A 385 -9.31 12.60 -6.86
CA SER A 385 -8.61 11.47 -7.50
C SER A 385 -9.45 10.20 -7.61
N PHE A 386 -9.47 9.58 -8.79
CA PHE A 386 -10.02 8.25 -9.03
C PHE A 386 -8.92 7.18 -9.01
N TYR A 387 -9.15 6.10 -8.27
CA TYR A 387 -8.28 4.94 -8.17
C TYR A 387 -8.86 3.73 -8.93
N PRO A 388 -8.03 2.76 -9.33
CA PRO A 388 -8.50 1.55 -10.00
C PRO A 388 -9.49 0.74 -9.15
N ASP A 389 -10.44 0.08 -9.80
CA ASP A 389 -11.39 -0.79 -9.12
C ASP A 389 -10.72 -2.04 -8.51
N PRO A 390 -11.29 -2.60 -7.42
CA PRO A 390 -10.84 -3.87 -6.87
C PRO A 390 -10.99 -5.01 -7.87
N VAL A 391 -10.01 -5.91 -7.95
CA VAL A 391 -10.07 -7.10 -8.83
C VAL A 391 -10.17 -8.33 -7.95
N ILE A 392 -11.23 -9.13 -8.09
CA ILE A 392 -11.46 -10.34 -7.27
C ILE A 392 -11.39 -11.58 -8.15
N GLU A 393 -10.68 -12.61 -7.69
CA GLU A 393 -10.56 -13.88 -8.39
C GLU A 393 -11.89 -14.65 -8.35
N THR A 394 -12.33 -15.19 -9.49
CA THR A 394 -13.52 -16.04 -9.58
C THR A 394 -13.25 -17.44 -9.03
N PHE A 395 -14.28 -18.09 -8.50
CA PHE A 395 -14.21 -19.52 -8.18
C PHE A 395 -14.07 -20.30 -9.50
N GLY A 396 -12.89 -20.88 -9.76
CA GLY A 396 -12.63 -21.64 -10.99
C GLY A 396 -13.70 -22.70 -11.26
N LEU A 397 -14.00 -22.97 -12.54
CA LEU A 397 -15.05 -23.87 -13.07
C LEU A 397 -15.99 -24.50 -12.01
N SER A 398 -16.90 -23.66 -11.51
CA SER A 398 -18.16 -23.95 -10.81
C SER A 398 -18.12 -24.73 -9.48
N MET A 399 -18.48 -23.99 -8.42
CA MET A 399 -18.88 -24.40 -7.06
C MET A 399 -17.73 -24.59 -6.04
N LEU A 400 -17.70 -23.71 -5.02
CA LEU A 400 -16.79 -23.80 -3.87
C LEU A 400 -17.50 -24.49 -2.70
N GLU A 401 -17.02 -25.67 -2.30
CA GLU A 401 -17.58 -26.45 -1.18
C GLU A 401 -16.94 -26.05 0.15
N LEU A 402 -17.75 -25.67 1.14
CA LEU A 402 -17.27 -25.19 2.44
C LEU A 402 -18.03 -25.82 3.61
N LYS A 403 -17.28 -26.10 4.68
CA LYS A 403 -17.85 -26.65 5.94
C LYS A 403 -18.46 -25.52 6.78
N PRO A 404 -19.51 -25.80 7.58
CA PRO A 404 -20.11 -24.81 8.46
C PRO A 404 -19.07 -24.32 9.49
N GLY A 405 -18.93 -23.00 9.60
CA GLY A 405 -17.93 -22.35 10.46
C GLY A 405 -16.52 -22.19 9.85
N SER A 406 -16.33 -22.52 8.58
CA SER A 406 -15.12 -22.11 7.82
C SER A 406 -15.19 -20.63 7.42
N THR A 407 -14.04 -20.02 7.11
CA THR A 407 -13.97 -18.64 6.60
C THR A 407 -13.81 -18.67 5.08
N LEU A 408 -14.65 -17.93 4.37
CA LEU A 408 -14.53 -17.73 2.92
C LEU A 408 -13.39 -16.73 2.65
N ILE A 409 -12.43 -17.14 1.81
CA ILE A 409 -11.29 -16.30 1.41
C ILE A 409 -11.52 -15.88 -0.04
N LEU A 410 -11.70 -14.58 -0.28
CA LEU A 410 -11.76 -14.01 -1.62
C LEU A 410 -10.43 -13.30 -1.89
N LYS A 411 -9.62 -13.86 -2.79
CA LYS A 411 -8.34 -13.25 -3.19
C LYS A 411 -8.60 -12.15 -4.20
N GLY A 412 -7.82 -11.08 -4.11
CA GLY A 412 -7.94 -9.96 -5.02
C GLY A 412 -6.74 -9.02 -5.02
N LYS A 413 -6.79 -8.04 -5.92
CA LYS A 413 -5.84 -6.92 -6.04
C LYS A 413 -6.61 -5.61 -5.90
N ASN A 414 -5.92 -4.51 -5.58
CA ASN A 414 -6.50 -3.18 -5.40
C ASN A 414 -7.61 -3.14 -4.32
N LEU A 415 -7.52 -4.01 -3.30
CA LEU A 415 -8.55 -4.07 -2.25
C LEU A 415 -8.46 -2.89 -1.28
N ILE A 416 -7.28 -2.27 -1.15
CA ILE A 416 -7.08 -1.07 -0.34
C ILE A 416 -6.44 -0.01 -1.26
N PRO A 417 -7.17 1.05 -1.66
CA PRO A 417 -6.62 2.13 -2.47
C PRO A 417 -5.52 2.88 -1.72
N SER A 418 -4.45 3.29 -2.41
CA SER A 418 -3.30 4.03 -1.83
C SER A 418 -3.60 5.51 -1.51
N ALA A 419 -4.85 5.83 -1.19
CA ALA A 419 -5.30 7.20 -0.97
C ALA A 419 -4.79 7.79 0.36
N ALA A 420 -4.54 9.10 0.39
CA ALA A 420 -4.08 9.81 1.57
C ALA A 420 -5.21 9.96 2.63
N GLY A 421 -4.89 9.66 3.89
CA GLY A 421 -5.81 9.80 5.03
C GLY A 421 -6.43 8.47 5.49
N ASN A 422 -6.81 8.39 6.77
CA ASN A 422 -7.29 7.17 7.44
C ASN A 422 -8.66 6.63 6.95
N HIS A 423 -9.19 7.12 5.84
CA HIS A 423 -10.49 6.68 5.31
C HIS A 423 -10.32 5.40 4.49
N ARG A 424 -11.03 4.33 4.87
CA ARG A 424 -10.95 3.01 4.21
C ARG A 424 -12.18 2.77 3.34
N LEU A 425 -11.98 2.10 2.20
CA LEU A 425 -13.08 1.63 1.36
C LEU A 425 -13.92 0.60 2.16
N ASN A 426 -15.23 0.80 2.24
CA ASN A 426 -16.11 -0.07 3.03
C ASN A 426 -16.62 -1.23 2.16
N TYR A 427 -16.23 -2.46 2.50
CA TYR A 427 -16.62 -3.67 1.78
C TYR A 427 -17.82 -4.35 2.46
N THR A 428 -18.77 -4.82 1.65
CA THR A 428 -19.84 -5.71 2.08
C THR A 428 -19.86 -6.94 1.19
N VAL A 429 -19.91 -8.13 1.77
CA VAL A 429 -19.98 -9.39 1.04
C VAL A 429 -21.22 -10.11 1.51
N LEU A 430 -22.09 -10.42 0.56
CA LEU A 430 -23.36 -11.11 0.77
C LEU A 430 -23.20 -12.56 0.35
N ILE A 431 -23.60 -13.48 1.23
CA ILE A 431 -23.75 -14.91 0.92
C ILE A 431 -25.24 -15.21 0.93
N GLY A 432 -25.82 -15.42 -0.25
CA GLY A 432 -27.27 -15.36 -0.45
C GLY A 432 -27.76 -13.93 -0.16
N ASP A 433 -28.64 -13.78 0.83
CA ASP A 433 -29.19 -12.49 1.25
C ASP A 433 -28.61 -11.98 2.59
N LYS A 434 -27.61 -12.66 3.17
CA LYS A 434 -27.03 -12.29 4.47
C LYS A 434 -25.61 -11.71 4.33
N PRO A 435 -25.32 -10.56 4.97
CA PRO A 435 -23.97 -10.01 5.02
C PRO A 435 -23.08 -10.86 5.94
N CYS A 436 -21.82 -11.05 5.54
CA CYS A 436 -20.81 -11.69 6.38
C CYS A 436 -19.92 -10.68 7.10
N VAL A 437 -19.36 -11.09 8.24
CA VAL A 437 -18.37 -10.29 8.96
C VAL A 437 -17.06 -10.35 8.18
N LEU A 438 -16.54 -9.18 7.80
CA LEU A 438 -15.40 -9.05 6.90
C LEU A 438 -14.15 -8.54 7.60
N THR A 439 -13.03 -9.17 7.29
CA THR A 439 -11.70 -8.61 7.54
C THR A 439 -11.04 -8.34 6.19
N VAL A 440 -10.73 -7.07 5.93
CA VAL A 440 -10.10 -6.62 4.68
C VAL A 440 -8.59 -6.59 4.84
N SER A 441 -7.88 -7.18 3.89
CA SER A 441 -6.42 -7.11 3.74
C SER A 441 -6.09 -6.55 2.35
N GLU A 442 -4.82 -6.23 2.09
CA GLU A 442 -4.36 -5.70 0.79
C GLU A 442 -4.62 -6.67 -0.37
N THR A 443 -4.62 -7.99 -0.10
CA THR A 443 -4.70 -9.04 -1.12
C THR A 443 -5.87 -10.02 -0.94
N GLN A 444 -6.63 -9.91 0.15
CA GLN A 444 -7.74 -10.82 0.43
C GLN A 444 -8.86 -10.21 1.27
N LEU A 445 -10.11 -10.60 0.99
CA LEU A 445 -11.27 -10.39 1.85
C LEU A 445 -11.59 -11.70 2.58
N LEU A 446 -11.52 -11.67 3.91
CA LEU A 446 -11.86 -12.80 4.77
C LEU A 446 -13.28 -12.62 5.31
N CYS A 447 -14.18 -13.53 4.93
CA CYS A 447 -15.61 -13.48 5.19
C CYS A 447 -15.99 -14.64 6.13
N GLU A 448 -16.41 -14.33 7.36
CA GLU A 448 -16.90 -15.34 8.31
C GLU A 448 -18.31 -15.77 7.91
N LEU A 449 -18.50 -17.06 7.57
CA LEU A 449 -19.78 -17.55 7.06
C LEU A 449 -20.91 -17.36 8.10
N PRO A 450 -22.04 -16.73 7.74
CA PRO A 450 -23.23 -16.72 8.58
C PRO A 450 -23.82 -18.14 8.68
N ASN A 451 -24.59 -18.43 9.75
CA ASN A 451 -25.27 -19.72 9.94
C ASN A 451 -26.31 -19.98 8.83
N LEU A 452 -25.86 -20.51 7.71
CA LEU A 452 -26.63 -20.86 6.51
C LEU A 452 -26.15 -22.23 6.01
N THR A 453 -27.07 -23.00 5.43
CA THR A 453 -26.82 -24.34 4.88
C THR A 453 -27.41 -24.41 3.47
N GLY A 454 -26.83 -25.23 2.58
CA GLY A 454 -27.23 -25.31 1.17
C GLY A 454 -26.41 -24.43 0.21
N GLN A 455 -26.92 -24.23 -1.01
CA GLN A 455 -26.26 -23.50 -2.09
C GLN A 455 -26.59 -22.01 -2.04
N HIS A 456 -25.56 -21.14 -1.97
CA HIS A 456 -25.72 -19.69 -1.88
C HIS A 456 -24.78 -18.97 -2.85
N LYS A 457 -25.26 -17.90 -3.51
CA LYS A 457 -24.42 -17.03 -4.36
C LYS A 457 -23.61 -16.06 -3.51
N VAL A 458 -22.38 -15.77 -3.90
CA VAL A 458 -21.53 -14.78 -3.24
C VAL A 458 -21.51 -13.49 -4.07
N ILE A 459 -21.83 -12.36 -3.44
CA ILE A 459 -21.81 -11.03 -4.07
C ILE A 459 -20.90 -10.13 -3.24
N VAL A 460 -19.96 -9.44 -3.90
CA VAL A 460 -19.06 -8.46 -3.28
C VAL A 460 -19.46 -7.05 -3.70
N LEU A 461 -19.60 -6.17 -2.71
CA LEU A 461 -19.98 -4.77 -2.84
C LEU A 461 -18.89 -3.90 -2.23
N ALA A 462 -18.40 -2.90 -2.97
CA ALA A 462 -17.45 -1.91 -2.47
C ALA A 462 -17.66 -0.57 -3.19
N GLY A 463 -18.22 0.44 -2.52
CA GLY A 463 -18.67 1.64 -3.22
C GLY A 463 -19.68 1.28 -4.32
N GLY A 464 -19.38 1.64 -5.57
CA GLY A 464 -20.16 1.31 -6.77
C GLY A 464 -19.74 0.01 -7.46
N PHE A 465 -18.68 -0.66 -6.97
CA PHE A 465 -18.20 -1.92 -7.50
C PHE A 465 -19.09 -3.09 -7.01
N LEU A 466 -19.64 -3.85 -7.97
CA LEU A 466 -20.42 -5.07 -7.76
C LEU A 466 -19.76 -6.21 -8.53
N PHE A 467 -19.35 -7.27 -7.83
CA PHE A 467 -18.76 -8.44 -8.47
C PHE A 467 -19.28 -9.74 -7.87
N THR A 468 -19.49 -10.75 -8.70
CA THR A 468 -20.01 -12.08 -8.30
C THR A 468 -18.94 -13.15 -8.55
N PRO A 469 -18.15 -13.55 -7.53
CA PRO A 469 -17.08 -14.54 -7.70
C PRO A 469 -17.58 -15.95 -8.05
N GLY A 470 -18.81 -16.30 -7.66
CA GLY A 470 -19.47 -17.58 -7.96
C GLY A 470 -20.43 -18.07 -6.85
N SER A 471 -20.77 -19.35 -6.86
CA SER A 471 -21.70 -20.00 -5.90
C SER A 471 -20.98 -20.95 -4.93
N LEU A 472 -21.53 -21.11 -3.73
CA LEU A 472 -20.91 -21.76 -2.58
C LEU A 472 -21.88 -22.80 -1.97
N GLN A 473 -21.41 -24.01 -1.64
CA GLN A 473 -22.23 -25.11 -1.10
C GLN A 473 -21.83 -25.42 0.35
N ILE A 474 -22.78 -25.31 1.30
CA ILE A 474 -22.54 -25.49 2.75
C ILE A 474 -23.26 -26.74 3.27
N TYR A 475 -22.50 -27.76 3.68
CA TYR A 475 -23.04 -29.02 4.21
C TYR A 475 -23.43 -28.93 5.71
N THR A 476 -24.45 -29.67 6.15
CA THR A 476 -24.78 -29.84 7.58
C THR A 476 -24.05 -31.05 8.15
N ASP A 477 -23.40 -30.93 9.31
CA ASP A 477 -22.99 -32.08 10.12
C ASP A 477 -24.26 -32.75 10.68
N SER A 478 -24.74 -33.78 10.00
CA SER A 478 -25.80 -34.64 10.51
C SER A 478 -25.26 -35.47 11.68
N VAL A 479 -25.78 -35.15 12.86
CA VAL A 479 -25.66 -35.91 14.11
C VAL A 479 -26.11 -37.36 13.87
N LEU A 480 -25.18 -38.29 14.01
CA LEU A 480 -25.49 -39.72 14.10
C LEU A 480 -26.12 -40.01 15.47
N THR A 481 -27.40 -40.38 15.47
CA THR A 481 -28.09 -41.01 16.60
C THR A 481 -27.64 -42.47 16.76
N LEU A 482 -27.21 -42.84 17.97
CA LEU A 482 -27.07 -44.24 18.42
C LEU A 482 -28.44 -44.97 18.32
N PRO A 483 -28.51 -46.27 17.94
CA PRO A 483 -27.64 -47.33 18.44
C PRO A 483 -27.19 -48.38 17.40
N VAL A 484 -25.96 -48.91 17.54
CA VAL A 484 -25.53 -50.32 17.35
C VAL A 484 -24.01 -50.34 17.55
N ILE A 485 -23.65 -50.50 18.80
CA ILE A 485 -22.36 -50.99 19.28
C ILE A 485 -22.34 -52.49 18.98
N VAL A 486 -21.28 -53.04 18.40
CA VAL A 486 -20.58 -54.29 18.77
C VAL A 486 -19.55 -54.59 17.68
N GLY A 487 -18.25 -54.51 17.98
CA GLY A 487 -17.23 -55.13 17.11
C GLY A 487 -15.78 -54.66 17.28
N ILE A 488 -15.49 -53.36 17.18
CA ILE A 488 -14.10 -52.86 17.05
C ILE A 488 -13.77 -51.85 18.17
N GLY A 489 -14.15 -52.21 19.39
CA GLY A 489 -14.25 -51.29 20.54
C GLY A 489 -13.00 -51.09 21.40
N ALA A 490 -11.90 -51.82 21.23
CA ALA A 490 -10.83 -51.77 22.24
C ALA A 490 -9.54 -51.06 21.79
N GLY A 491 -9.08 -51.26 20.55
CA GLY A 491 -7.77 -50.72 20.10
C GLY A 491 -7.86 -49.37 19.39
N GLY A 492 -8.83 -49.20 18.49
CA GLY A 492 -8.96 -48.00 17.65
C GLY A 492 -9.53 -46.80 18.41
N GLY A 493 -10.47 -47.03 19.33
CA GLY A 493 -11.13 -45.96 20.10
C GLY A 493 -10.18 -45.19 21.02
N LEU A 494 -9.23 -45.89 21.65
CA LEU A 494 -8.23 -45.28 22.54
C LEU A 494 -7.25 -44.38 21.78
N LEU A 495 -6.83 -44.81 20.59
CA LEU A 495 -5.90 -44.07 19.74
C LEU A 495 -6.58 -42.83 19.11
N LEU A 496 -7.84 -42.96 18.69
CA LEU A 496 -8.64 -41.85 18.15
C LEU A 496 -9.02 -40.82 19.22
N LEU A 497 -9.36 -41.26 20.44
CA LEU A 497 -9.59 -40.36 21.57
C LEU A 497 -8.32 -39.58 21.94
N PHE A 498 -7.16 -40.26 21.94
CA PHE A 498 -5.89 -39.60 22.24
C PHE A 498 -5.54 -38.55 21.17
N ILE A 499 -5.73 -38.86 19.88
CA ILE A 499 -5.52 -37.91 18.78
C ILE A 499 -6.51 -36.74 18.84
N ILE A 500 -7.78 -36.98 19.14
CA ILE A 500 -8.80 -35.92 19.29
C ILE A 500 -8.49 -35.04 20.50
N VAL A 501 -8.10 -35.60 21.65
CA VAL A 501 -7.70 -34.81 22.82
C VAL A 501 -6.44 -34.00 22.51
N ILE A 502 -5.47 -34.54 21.78
CA ILE A 502 -4.29 -33.80 21.31
C ILE A 502 -4.69 -32.68 20.35
N LEU A 503 -5.61 -32.93 19.40
CA LEU A 503 -6.07 -31.91 18.45
C LEU A 503 -6.89 -30.81 19.13
N ILE A 504 -7.72 -31.15 20.12
CA ILE A 504 -8.46 -30.19 20.94
C ILE A 504 -7.50 -29.41 21.83
N ALA A 505 -6.52 -30.07 22.46
CA ALA A 505 -5.49 -29.42 23.27
C ALA A 505 -4.59 -28.52 22.40
N TYR A 506 -4.26 -28.93 21.19
CA TYR A 506 -3.50 -28.14 20.23
C TYR A 506 -4.31 -26.94 19.73
N LYS A 507 -5.58 -27.11 19.37
CA LYS A 507 -6.47 -25.99 19.00
C LYS A 507 -6.73 -25.04 20.16
N ARG A 508 -6.88 -25.53 21.39
CA ARG A 508 -6.99 -24.69 22.60
C ARG A 508 -5.70 -23.94 22.84
N LYS A 509 -4.55 -24.62 22.85
CA LYS A 509 -3.22 -24.02 23.03
C LYS A 509 -2.88 -23.01 21.94
N SER A 510 -3.25 -23.28 20.69
CA SER A 510 -3.09 -22.35 19.56
C SER A 510 -3.99 -21.13 19.71
N ARG A 511 -5.28 -21.31 20.04
CA ARG A 511 -6.19 -20.18 20.29
C ARG A 511 -5.76 -19.34 21.49
N ASP A 512 -5.24 -19.97 22.53
CA ASP A 512 -4.70 -19.28 23.71
C ASP A 512 -3.37 -18.56 23.36
N ALA A 513 -2.51 -19.14 22.52
CA ALA A 513 -1.34 -18.48 21.97
C ALA A 513 -1.71 -17.25 21.12
N ASP A 514 -2.70 -17.35 20.24
CA ASP A 514 -3.16 -16.23 19.41
C ASP A 514 -3.81 -15.13 20.26
N ARG A 515 -4.59 -15.49 21.29
CA ARG A 515 -5.18 -14.52 22.23
C ARG A 515 -4.10 -13.81 23.05
N THR A 516 -3.11 -14.54 23.54
CA THR A 516 -1.99 -13.95 24.28
C THR A 516 -1.14 -13.06 23.40
N LEU A 517 -0.88 -13.45 22.14
CA LEU A 517 -0.18 -12.63 21.14
C LEU A 517 -0.93 -11.34 20.82
N LYS A 518 -2.25 -11.41 20.55
CA LYS A 518 -3.09 -10.20 20.33
C LYS A 518 -3.11 -9.29 21.55
N ARG A 519 -3.14 -9.84 22.76
CA ARG A 519 -3.06 -9.06 24.01
C ARG A 519 -1.71 -8.37 24.16
N LEU A 520 -0.60 -9.05 23.88
CA LEU A 520 0.74 -8.47 23.92
C LEU A 520 0.89 -7.35 22.88
N GLN A 521 0.40 -7.54 21.66
CA GLN A 521 0.39 -6.50 20.63
C GLN A 521 -0.41 -5.27 21.09
N LEU A 522 -1.64 -5.45 21.56
CA LEU A 522 -2.48 -4.35 22.05
C LEU A 522 -1.86 -3.60 23.25
N GLN A 523 -1.24 -4.33 24.19
CA GLN A 523 -0.52 -3.71 25.29
C GLN A 523 0.64 -2.84 24.79
N MET A 524 1.42 -3.34 23.82
CA MET A 524 2.50 -2.57 23.21
C MET A 524 1.98 -1.35 22.43
N HIS A 525 0.86 -1.48 21.69
CA HIS A 525 0.21 -0.36 21.00
C HIS A 525 -0.22 0.74 21.98
N ASN A 526 -0.82 0.38 23.10
CA ASN A 526 -1.25 1.36 24.10
C ASN A 526 -0.05 2.09 24.74
N LEU A 527 1.06 1.39 24.96
CA LEU A 527 2.28 2.00 25.49
C LEU A 527 2.95 2.92 24.48
N GLU A 528 3.05 2.48 23.23
CA GLU A 528 3.60 3.29 22.14
C GLU A 528 2.78 4.57 21.91
N ALA A 529 1.44 4.47 21.95
CA ALA A 529 0.56 5.63 21.83
C ALA A 529 0.75 6.66 22.96
N ARG A 530 1.04 6.21 24.19
CA ARG A 530 1.33 7.12 25.32
C ARG A 530 2.62 7.90 25.12
N VAL A 531 3.64 7.26 24.55
CA VAL A 531 4.98 7.84 24.40
C VAL A 531 5.14 8.53 23.04
N ALA A 532 4.20 8.36 22.10
CA ALA A 532 4.31 8.88 20.73
C ALA A 532 4.48 10.40 20.64
N LEU A 533 3.81 11.18 21.51
CA LEU A 533 3.97 12.64 21.54
C LEU A 533 5.35 13.03 22.08
N GLU A 534 5.77 12.42 23.20
CA GLU A 534 7.11 12.60 23.79
C GLU A 534 8.21 12.23 22.78
N CYS A 535 8.02 11.16 21.99
CA CYS A 535 8.95 10.76 20.93
C CYS A 535 9.07 11.82 19.84
N LYS A 536 7.95 12.42 19.42
CA LYS A 536 7.96 13.45 18.37
C LYS A 536 8.65 14.72 18.84
N GLU A 537 8.42 15.13 20.08
CA GLU A 537 9.10 16.28 20.70
C GLU A 537 10.59 15.99 20.88
N ALA A 538 10.95 14.84 21.43
CA ALA A 538 12.34 14.41 21.60
C ALA A 538 13.06 14.23 20.24
N PHE A 539 12.34 13.77 19.22
CA PHE A 539 12.86 13.68 17.85
C PHE A 539 13.09 15.06 17.24
N ALA A 540 12.16 16.01 17.41
CA ALA A 540 12.35 17.37 16.95
C ALA A 540 13.56 18.03 17.63
N GLU A 541 13.72 17.83 18.95
CA GLU A 541 14.89 18.32 19.70
C GLU A 541 16.19 17.64 19.23
N LEU A 542 16.19 16.32 19.06
CA LEU A 542 17.36 15.61 18.55
C LEU A 542 17.68 16.03 17.10
N GLN A 543 16.67 16.27 16.27
CA GLN A 543 16.86 16.73 14.90
C GLN A 543 17.45 18.14 14.86
N THR A 544 17.08 19.03 15.79
CA THR A 544 17.75 20.33 15.92
C THR A 544 19.19 20.18 16.39
N ASP A 545 19.45 19.32 17.38
CA ASP A 545 20.81 19.05 17.88
C ASP A 545 21.72 18.45 16.78
N ILE A 546 21.16 17.53 15.99
CA ILE A 546 21.84 16.89 14.86
C ILE A 546 21.99 17.85 13.68
N HIS A 547 21.02 18.73 13.43
CA HIS A 547 21.14 19.76 12.38
C HIS A 547 22.23 20.77 12.72
N GLU A 548 22.35 21.17 13.99
CA GLU A 548 23.48 21.98 14.49
C GLU A 548 24.81 21.25 14.23
N LEU A 549 24.88 19.96 14.56
CA LEU A 549 26.06 19.13 14.25
C LEU A 549 26.33 19.04 12.74
N THR A 550 25.29 18.94 11.90
CA THR A 550 25.39 18.81 10.44
C THR A 550 25.84 20.11 9.79
N GLN A 551 25.36 21.26 10.26
CA GLN A 551 25.78 22.57 9.81
C GLN A 551 27.27 22.81 10.08
N ASP A 552 27.77 22.32 11.21
CA ASP A 552 29.20 22.36 11.54
C ASP A 552 30.02 21.36 10.69
N LEU A 553 29.41 20.23 10.31
CA LEU A 553 30.00 19.23 9.41
C LEU A 553 30.12 19.72 7.96
N ASP A 554 29.31 20.68 7.51
CA ASP A 554 29.48 21.29 6.17
C ASP A 554 30.85 21.98 6.00
N GLY A 555 31.53 22.32 7.11
CA GLY A 555 32.90 22.84 7.12
C GLY A 555 34.00 21.77 7.25
N ALA A 556 33.80 20.72 8.06
CA ALA A 556 34.83 19.73 8.41
C ALA A 556 34.73 18.40 7.62
N GLY A 557 33.55 18.07 7.08
CA GLY A 557 33.23 16.82 6.43
C GLY A 557 33.08 15.63 7.39
N ILE A 558 32.46 14.55 6.91
CA ILE A 558 32.34 13.29 7.68
C ILE A 558 33.75 12.65 7.80
N PRO A 559 34.18 12.19 9.00
CA PRO A 559 35.53 11.67 9.24
C PRO A 559 35.68 10.23 8.72
N PHE A 560 35.55 10.03 7.41
CA PHE A 560 35.81 8.75 6.77
C PHE A 560 37.27 8.34 6.93
N LEU A 561 37.50 7.09 7.34
CA LEU A 561 38.81 6.47 7.27
C LEU A 561 39.20 6.29 5.80
N ASP A 562 40.50 6.39 5.53
CA ASP A 562 41.04 6.08 4.22
C ASP A 562 40.82 4.59 3.88
N TYR A 563 40.85 4.28 2.58
CA TYR A 563 40.58 2.93 2.08
C TYR A 563 41.44 1.87 2.78
N ARG A 564 42.72 2.17 3.00
CA ARG A 564 43.69 1.27 3.63
C ARG A 564 43.30 0.96 5.08
N THR A 565 43.03 1.97 5.90
CA THR A 565 42.65 1.74 7.31
C THR A 565 41.29 1.06 7.41
N TYR A 566 40.32 1.46 6.59
CA TYR A 566 39.01 0.81 6.51
C TYR A 566 39.14 -0.68 6.19
N ALA A 567 39.82 -1.02 5.10
CA ALA A 567 39.95 -2.38 4.65
C ALA A 567 40.68 -3.24 5.71
N MET A 568 41.71 -2.69 6.34
CA MET A 568 42.45 -3.35 7.42
C MET A 568 41.58 -3.68 8.63
N ARG A 569 40.80 -2.71 9.11
CA ARG A 569 39.90 -2.92 10.26
C ARG A 569 38.85 -4.01 9.97
N VAL A 570 38.45 -4.19 8.72
CA VAL A 570 37.49 -5.24 8.31
C VAL A 570 38.16 -6.61 8.06
N LEU A 571 39.33 -6.62 7.39
CA LEU A 571 40.09 -7.82 7.05
C LEU A 571 40.67 -8.49 8.30
N PHE A 572 41.20 -7.68 9.23
CA PHE A 572 41.90 -8.09 10.44
C PHE A 572 41.33 -7.37 11.69
N PRO A 573 40.09 -7.69 12.12
CA PRO A 573 39.46 -7.00 13.23
C PRO A 573 40.26 -7.16 14.53
N GLY A 574 40.53 -6.03 15.20
CA GLY A 574 41.24 -6.00 16.50
C GLY A 574 42.75 -6.02 16.44
N ILE A 575 43.35 -5.85 15.26
CA ILE A 575 44.80 -5.71 15.10
C ILE A 575 45.07 -4.29 14.60
N GLU A 576 45.55 -3.42 15.48
CA GLU A 576 45.86 -2.02 15.13
C GLU A 576 47.10 -1.92 14.25
N ASP A 577 48.11 -2.76 14.51
CA ASP A 577 49.42 -2.75 13.86
C ASP A 577 49.70 -4.07 13.11
N HIS A 578 49.06 -4.28 11.96
CA HIS A 578 49.24 -5.52 11.20
C HIS A 578 50.55 -5.49 10.38
N PRO A 579 51.36 -6.56 10.37
CA PRO A 579 52.61 -6.62 9.59
C PRO A 579 52.46 -6.38 8.09
N VAL A 580 51.27 -6.60 7.52
CA VAL A 580 50.95 -6.33 6.10
C VAL A 580 50.99 -4.83 5.75
N LEU A 581 51.03 -3.97 6.77
CA LEU A 581 51.16 -2.53 6.63
C LEU A 581 52.60 -2.03 6.76
N LYS A 582 53.51 -2.83 7.34
CA LYS A 582 54.90 -2.45 7.56
C LYS A 582 55.76 -2.88 6.36
N GLU A 583 56.74 -2.06 6.02
CA GLU A 583 57.80 -2.49 5.10
C GLU A 583 58.56 -3.63 5.77
N MET A 584 58.76 -4.72 5.03
CA MET A 584 59.39 -5.92 5.53
C MET A 584 60.79 -5.98 4.93
N GLU A 585 61.81 -5.74 5.74
CA GLU A 585 63.20 -5.99 5.35
C GLU A 585 63.44 -7.49 5.43
N VAL A 586 63.55 -8.14 4.27
CA VAL A 586 63.84 -9.58 4.15
C VAL A 586 65.15 -9.80 3.40
N PRO A 587 65.94 -10.84 3.72
CA PRO A 587 67.11 -11.22 2.94
C PRO A 587 66.74 -11.43 1.46
N ALA A 588 67.68 -11.15 0.55
CA ALA A 588 67.45 -11.21 -0.90
C ALA A 588 66.98 -12.59 -1.37
N GLU A 589 67.43 -13.66 -0.71
CA GLU A 589 67.03 -15.04 -0.96
C GLU A 589 65.56 -15.27 -0.61
N VAL A 590 65.10 -14.71 0.52
CA VAL A 590 63.71 -14.79 0.98
C VAL A 590 62.81 -13.96 0.07
N GLU A 591 63.23 -12.76 -0.33
CA GLU A 591 62.50 -11.94 -1.30
C GLU A 591 62.34 -12.64 -2.66
N LYS A 592 63.41 -13.29 -3.14
CA LYS A 592 63.39 -14.11 -4.36
C LYS A 592 62.45 -15.30 -4.22
N GLY A 593 62.48 -16.01 -3.09
CA GLY A 593 61.58 -17.12 -2.79
C GLY A 593 60.12 -16.68 -2.73
N LEU A 594 59.81 -15.56 -2.08
CA LEU A 594 58.48 -14.98 -2.00
C LEU A 594 57.97 -14.49 -3.36
N SER A 595 58.83 -13.95 -4.23
CA SER A 595 58.46 -13.56 -5.59
C SER A 595 58.08 -14.76 -6.47
N LEU A 596 58.84 -15.86 -6.36
CA LEU A 596 58.50 -17.13 -7.00
C LEU A 596 57.18 -17.70 -6.44
N PHE A 597 56.97 -17.57 -5.12
CA PHE A 597 55.74 -17.99 -4.47
C PHE A 597 54.52 -17.17 -4.91
N GLY A 598 54.67 -15.85 -5.03
CA GLY A 598 53.62 -14.97 -5.57
C GLY A 598 53.22 -15.37 -6.99
N SER A 599 54.20 -15.75 -7.82
CA SER A 599 53.95 -16.29 -9.17
C SER A 599 53.20 -17.63 -9.16
N LEU A 600 53.39 -18.47 -8.13
CA LEU A 600 52.60 -19.68 -7.92
C LEU A 600 51.17 -19.38 -7.48
N LEU A 601 50.95 -18.41 -6.58
CA LEU A 601 49.59 -18.01 -6.17
C LEU A 601 48.77 -17.45 -7.34
N LYS A 602 49.42 -16.85 -8.34
CA LYS A 602 48.79 -16.41 -9.60
C LYS A 602 48.43 -17.56 -10.56
N GLN A 603 48.79 -18.81 -10.24
CA GLN A 603 48.36 -19.98 -11.01
C GLN A 603 47.06 -20.56 -10.43
N LYS A 604 45.97 -20.44 -11.19
CA LYS A 604 44.60 -20.81 -10.76
C LYS A 604 44.55 -22.19 -10.12
N ARG A 605 45.20 -23.20 -10.73
CA ARG A 605 45.17 -24.58 -10.23
C ARG A 605 45.92 -24.75 -8.91
N PHE A 606 47.04 -24.08 -8.74
CA PHE A 606 47.80 -24.09 -7.50
C PHE A 606 46.96 -23.55 -6.34
N LEU A 607 46.37 -22.35 -6.51
CA LEU A 607 45.61 -21.68 -5.46
C LEU A 607 44.37 -22.47 -5.03
N LEU A 608 43.63 -23.03 -6.00
CA LEU A 608 42.47 -23.90 -5.71
C LEU A 608 42.89 -25.14 -4.91
N THR A 609 43.95 -25.84 -5.35
CA THR A 609 44.44 -27.03 -4.65
C THR A 609 44.97 -26.70 -3.25
N PHE A 610 45.67 -25.57 -3.12
CA PHE A 610 46.17 -25.07 -1.84
C PHE A 610 45.03 -24.85 -0.83
N ILE A 611 44.02 -24.04 -1.18
CA ILE A 611 42.89 -23.74 -0.29
C ILE A 611 42.12 -25.01 0.10
N ARG A 612 41.80 -25.87 -0.88
CA ARG A 612 41.08 -27.14 -0.63
C ARG A 612 41.85 -28.06 0.31
N THR A 613 43.18 -28.10 0.16
CA THR A 613 44.04 -28.95 1.00
C THR A 613 44.09 -28.45 2.44
N LEU A 614 44.16 -27.13 2.65
CA LEU A 614 44.11 -26.53 3.99
C LEU A 614 42.75 -26.77 4.66
N GLU A 615 41.64 -26.56 3.95
CA GLU A 615 40.30 -26.76 4.49
C GLU A 615 40.00 -28.21 4.89
N ALA A 616 40.66 -29.18 4.24
CA ALA A 616 40.53 -30.60 4.58
C ALA A 616 41.21 -30.96 5.92
N GLN A 617 42.09 -30.12 6.47
CA GLN A 617 42.82 -30.41 7.69
C GLN A 617 41.98 -30.11 8.93
N ARG A 618 41.91 -31.08 9.86
CA ARG A 618 41.22 -30.92 11.15
C ARG A 618 41.86 -29.87 12.06
N SER A 619 43.18 -29.68 11.94
CA SER A 619 43.94 -28.69 12.70
C SER A 619 43.78 -27.25 12.18
N PHE A 620 43.11 -27.06 11.03
CA PHE A 620 42.86 -25.76 10.44
C PHE A 620 41.61 -25.13 11.05
N SER A 621 41.81 -24.14 11.93
CA SER A 621 40.75 -23.54 12.73
C SER A 621 39.92 -22.51 11.95
N MET A 622 38.76 -22.11 12.50
CA MET A 622 37.94 -21.02 11.94
C MET A 622 38.70 -19.69 11.87
N ARG A 623 39.60 -19.43 12.83
CA ARG A 623 40.46 -18.25 12.83
C ARG A 623 41.48 -18.32 11.69
N ASP A 624 42.07 -19.50 11.47
CA ASP A 624 43.01 -19.70 10.36
C ASP A 624 42.36 -19.53 9.00
N ARG A 625 41.12 -20.06 8.81
CA ARG A 625 40.33 -19.82 7.59
C ARG A 625 40.15 -18.33 7.32
N GLY A 626 39.79 -17.58 8.37
CA GLY A 626 39.61 -16.14 8.31
C GLY A 626 40.89 -15.39 7.92
N ASN A 627 42.00 -15.74 8.58
CA ASN A 627 43.30 -15.13 8.34
C ASN A 627 43.83 -15.43 6.94
N VAL A 628 43.79 -16.69 6.50
CA VAL A 628 44.27 -17.09 5.16
C VAL A 628 43.45 -16.40 4.06
N ALA A 629 42.13 -16.31 4.21
CA ALA A 629 41.28 -15.57 3.27
C ALA A 629 41.66 -14.09 3.19
N SER A 630 41.87 -13.42 4.33
CA SER A 630 42.28 -12.01 4.36
C SER A 630 43.68 -11.79 3.79
N LEU A 631 44.64 -12.68 4.07
CA LEU A 631 45.99 -12.62 3.51
C LEU A 631 46.00 -12.83 2.00
N ILE A 632 45.26 -13.83 1.49
CA ILE A 632 45.16 -14.11 0.05
C ILE A 632 44.53 -12.91 -0.67
N MET A 633 43.42 -12.37 -0.15
CA MET A 633 42.76 -11.21 -0.73
C MET A 633 43.64 -9.96 -0.69
N SER A 634 44.44 -9.77 0.36
CA SER A 634 45.42 -8.67 0.44
C SER A 634 46.56 -8.84 -0.57
N ALA A 635 47.07 -10.07 -0.74
CA ALA A 635 48.13 -10.39 -1.71
C ALA A 635 47.66 -10.26 -3.16
N LEU A 636 46.36 -10.51 -3.42
CA LEU A 636 45.75 -10.43 -4.75
C LEU A 636 44.98 -9.13 -5.00
N GLN A 637 45.09 -8.11 -4.14
CA GLN A 637 44.41 -6.82 -4.32
C GLN A 637 44.78 -6.15 -5.66
N GLY A 638 46.03 -6.30 -6.09
CA GLY A 638 46.51 -5.80 -7.38
C GLY A 638 46.01 -6.59 -8.59
N GLU A 639 45.28 -7.70 -8.39
CA GLU A 639 44.86 -8.66 -9.43
C GLU A 639 43.41 -9.12 -9.17
N MET A 640 42.49 -8.18 -8.97
CA MET A 640 41.11 -8.44 -8.53
C MET A 640 40.30 -9.23 -9.55
N GLU A 641 40.61 -9.13 -10.85
CA GLU A 641 40.02 -9.97 -11.89
C GLU A 641 40.31 -11.46 -11.63
N TYR A 642 41.60 -11.79 -11.43
CA TYR A 642 42.02 -13.14 -11.10
C TYR A 642 41.43 -13.61 -9.76
N ALA A 643 41.46 -12.76 -8.73
CA ALA A 643 40.89 -13.07 -7.41
C ALA A 643 39.39 -13.39 -7.51
N THR A 644 38.64 -12.63 -8.32
CA THR A 644 37.19 -12.83 -8.54
C THR A 644 36.93 -14.15 -9.28
N ALA A 645 37.73 -14.48 -10.28
CA ALA A 645 37.61 -15.75 -11.00
C ALA A 645 37.90 -16.98 -10.11
N VAL A 646 38.86 -16.87 -9.19
CA VAL A 646 39.14 -17.93 -8.20
C VAL A 646 38.02 -18.01 -7.17
N LEU A 647 37.53 -16.87 -6.67
CA LEU A 647 36.42 -16.81 -5.72
C LEU A 647 35.14 -17.45 -6.28
N LYS A 648 34.75 -17.09 -7.52
CA LYS A 648 33.60 -17.71 -8.21
C LYS A 648 33.72 -19.23 -8.29
N GLN A 649 34.92 -19.74 -8.62
CA GLN A 649 35.14 -21.18 -8.68
C GLN A 649 35.02 -21.83 -7.30
N LEU A 650 35.64 -21.27 -6.27
CA LEU A 650 35.58 -21.80 -4.90
C LEU A 650 34.15 -21.79 -4.36
N LEU A 651 33.36 -20.74 -4.64
CA LEU A 651 31.96 -20.67 -4.26
C LEU A 651 31.13 -21.70 -5.02
N ALA A 652 31.34 -21.87 -6.32
CA ALA A 652 30.66 -22.91 -7.11
C ALA A 652 30.95 -24.32 -6.57
N ASP A 653 32.21 -24.61 -6.22
CA ASP A 653 32.60 -25.89 -5.62
C ASP A 653 31.94 -26.08 -4.24
N LEU A 654 31.87 -25.01 -3.42
CA LEU A 654 31.23 -25.02 -2.12
C LEU A 654 29.73 -25.29 -2.22
N ILE A 655 29.05 -24.63 -3.18
CA ILE A 655 27.62 -24.83 -3.48
C ILE A 655 27.40 -26.29 -3.89
N HIS A 656 28.16 -26.77 -4.87
CA HIS A 656 28.02 -28.12 -5.40
C HIS A 656 28.24 -29.18 -4.30
N LYS A 657 29.32 -29.07 -3.52
CA LYS A 657 29.65 -30.01 -2.44
C LYS A 657 28.56 -30.03 -1.35
N ASN A 658 27.98 -28.88 -1.00
CA ASN A 658 26.92 -28.81 0.00
C ASN A 658 25.63 -29.46 -0.49
N LEU A 659 25.28 -29.24 -1.76
CA LEU A 659 24.10 -29.86 -2.37
C LEU A 659 24.26 -31.38 -2.52
N GLU A 660 25.44 -31.86 -2.91
CA GLU A 660 25.74 -33.31 -2.96
C GLU A 660 25.71 -33.95 -1.57
N SER A 661 26.14 -33.24 -0.53
CA SER A 661 26.09 -33.70 0.86
C SER A 661 24.66 -33.79 1.43
N LYS A 662 23.63 -33.50 0.62
CA LYS A 662 22.20 -33.43 1.00
C LYS A 662 21.92 -32.46 2.15
N ASN A 663 22.77 -31.45 2.33
CA ASN A 663 22.50 -30.37 3.27
C ASN A 663 21.34 -29.52 2.75
N HIS A 664 20.52 -28.98 3.65
CA HIS A 664 19.40 -28.14 3.25
C HIS A 664 19.90 -26.87 2.53
N PRO A 665 19.44 -26.56 1.30
CA PRO A 665 19.99 -25.45 0.49
C PRO A 665 19.96 -24.08 1.18
N LYS A 666 18.93 -23.80 1.99
CA LYS A 666 18.80 -22.55 2.78
C LYS A 666 19.87 -22.38 3.88
N LEU A 667 20.65 -23.42 4.21
CA LEU A 667 21.73 -23.33 5.20
C LEU A 667 23.07 -22.88 4.60
N LEU A 668 23.16 -22.82 3.27
CA LEU A 668 24.37 -22.42 2.57
C LEU A 668 24.72 -20.95 2.86
N LEU A 669 26.01 -20.67 3.01
CA LEU A 669 26.55 -19.34 3.33
C LEU A 669 26.06 -18.77 4.68
N ARG A 670 25.40 -19.55 5.54
CA ARG A 670 24.84 -19.05 6.81
C ARG A 670 25.90 -18.79 7.88
N ARG A 671 27.02 -19.53 7.86
CA ARG A 671 28.12 -19.43 8.82
C ARG A 671 29.44 -19.44 8.07
N THR A 672 30.40 -18.62 8.46
CA THR A 672 31.72 -18.50 7.80
C THR A 672 32.61 -19.72 8.06
N GLU A 673 32.25 -20.87 7.49
CA GLU A 673 32.92 -22.15 7.72
C GLU A 673 33.97 -22.49 6.65
N SER A 674 34.04 -21.69 5.58
CA SER A 674 35.03 -21.80 4.51
C SER A 674 35.86 -20.52 4.31
N VAL A 675 37.04 -20.69 3.73
CA VAL A 675 37.93 -19.64 3.23
C VAL A 675 37.20 -18.84 2.15
N ALA A 676 36.47 -19.51 1.25
CA ALA A 676 35.72 -18.88 0.16
C ALA A 676 34.70 -17.85 0.68
N GLU A 677 33.97 -18.16 1.73
CA GLU A 677 32.99 -17.24 2.33
C GLU A 677 33.64 -16.00 2.94
N LYS A 678 34.79 -16.15 3.61
CA LYS A 678 35.52 -14.98 4.11
C LYS A 678 36.13 -14.18 2.97
N MET A 679 36.66 -14.83 1.92
CA MET A 679 37.12 -14.15 0.71
C MET A 679 36.00 -13.34 0.06
N LEU A 680 34.77 -13.86 0.04
CA LEU A 680 33.58 -13.14 -0.45
C LEU A 680 33.29 -11.88 0.38
N THR A 681 33.33 -11.96 1.72
CA THR A 681 33.17 -10.77 2.58
C THR A 681 34.27 -9.74 2.32
N ASN A 682 35.52 -10.18 2.16
CA ASN A 682 36.64 -9.30 1.84
C ASN A 682 36.50 -8.67 0.45
N TRP A 683 36.00 -9.42 -0.53
CA TRP A 683 35.72 -8.93 -1.88
C TRP A 683 34.66 -7.83 -1.89
N PHE A 684 33.54 -8.01 -1.17
CA PHE A 684 32.55 -6.94 -0.99
C PHE A 684 33.13 -5.74 -0.25
N THR A 685 34.01 -5.97 0.74
CA THR A 685 34.70 -4.89 1.47
C THR A 685 35.46 -3.98 0.52
N PHE A 686 36.23 -4.55 -0.41
CA PHE A 686 36.98 -3.75 -1.39
C PHE A 686 36.08 -2.99 -2.35
N LEU A 687 35.06 -3.65 -2.91
CA LEU A 687 34.27 -3.08 -4.00
C LEU A 687 33.14 -2.14 -3.54
N LEU A 688 32.69 -2.24 -2.28
CA LEU A 688 31.62 -1.42 -1.74
C LEU A 688 32.10 -0.18 -0.99
N TYR A 689 33.41 0.04 -0.85
CA TYR A 689 33.94 1.23 -0.17
C TYR A 689 33.47 2.54 -0.83
N LYS A 690 33.44 2.61 -2.16
CA LYS A 690 32.92 3.78 -2.88
C LYS A 690 31.44 4.04 -2.55
N PHE A 691 30.62 2.99 -2.53
CA PHE A 691 29.20 3.08 -2.17
C PHE A 691 28.98 3.48 -0.70
N LEU A 692 29.83 3.00 0.22
CA LEU A 692 29.85 3.48 1.59
C LEU A 692 30.18 4.97 1.66
N LYS A 693 31.17 5.46 0.89
CA LYS A 693 31.56 6.87 0.93
C LYS A 693 30.53 7.80 0.30
N GLU A 694 29.89 7.38 -0.78
CA GLU A 694 29.01 8.25 -1.59
C GLU A 694 27.52 8.18 -1.19
N CYS A 695 27.06 7.05 -0.63
CA CYS A 695 25.63 6.82 -0.37
C CYS A 695 25.35 6.42 1.09
N ALA A 696 25.83 5.26 1.53
CA ALA A 696 25.39 4.66 2.79
C ALA A 696 26.13 5.17 4.04
N GLY A 697 27.26 5.87 3.87
CA GLY A 697 28.11 6.32 4.97
C GLY A 697 27.53 7.52 5.71
N GLU A 698 26.92 8.45 5.00
CA GLU A 698 26.21 9.59 5.61
C GLU A 698 25.12 9.12 6.58
N PRO A 699 24.09 8.35 6.18
CA PRO A 699 23.05 7.91 7.10
C PRO A 699 23.59 7.01 8.23
N LEU A 700 24.64 6.23 7.98
CA LEU A 700 25.28 5.41 9.03
C LEU A 700 25.96 6.28 10.09
N PHE A 701 26.66 7.33 9.67
CA PHE A 701 27.30 8.28 10.58
C PHE A 701 26.24 9.07 11.36
N MET A 702 25.18 9.53 10.68
CA MET A 702 24.07 10.21 11.33
C MET A 702 23.37 9.35 12.37
N LEU A 703 23.17 8.05 12.10
CA LEU A 703 22.63 7.11 13.08
C LEU A 703 23.56 6.96 14.30
N TYR A 704 24.88 6.84 14.09
CA TYR A 704 25.84 6.77 15.18
C TYR A 704 25.79 8.04 16.05
N CYS A 705 25.80 9.23 15.43
CA CYS A 705 25.70 10.51 16.13
C CYS A 705 24.39 10.64 16.90
N ALA A 706 23.26 10.28 16.28
CA ALA A 706 21.94 10.31 16.90
C ALA A 706 21.87 9.36 18.12
N ILE A 707 22.40 8.14 18.00
CA ILE A 707 22.48 7.19 19.13
C ILE A 707 23.32 7.81 20.25
N LYS A 708 24.55 8.23 19.95
CA LYS A 708 25.48 8.77 20.95
C LYS A 708 24.85 9.95 21.70
N GLN A 709 24.32 10.92 20.97
CA GLN A 709 23.72 12.13 21.55
C GLN A 709 22.46 11.82 22.37
N GLN A 710 21.62 10.88 21.90
CA GLN A 710 20.44 10.44 22.65
C GLN A 710 20.82 9.72 23.96
N MET A 711 21.90 8.95 23.99
CA MET A 711 22.35 8.29 25.22
C MET A 711 22.87 9.33 26.22
N GLU A 712 23.65 10.32 25.75
CA GLU A 712 24.30 11.34 26.57
C GLU A 712 23.33 12.38 27.18
N LYS A 713 22.09 12.48 26.65
CA LYS A 713 20.99 13.27 27.25
C LYS A 713 20.54 12.72 28.61
N GLY A 714 20.82 11.46 28.92
CA GLY A 714 20.45 10.81 30.17
C GLY A 714 21.67 10.29 30.96
N PRO A 715 21.47 9.91 32.23
CA PRO A 715 22.55 9.32 33.03
C PRO A 715 23.10 8.03 32.40
N ILE A 716 24.43 7.92 32.38
CA ILE A 716 25.19 6.73 31.96
C ILE A 716 26.06 6.28 33.13
N ASP A 717 25.93 5.02 33.54
CA ASP A 717 26.81 4.43 34.56
C ASP A 717 28.18 4.10 33.93
N ALA A 718 29.26 4.65 34.49
CA ALA A 718 30.61 4.53 33.94
C ALA A 718 31.21 3.13 34.17
N ILE A 719 30.69 2.35 35.12
CA ILE A 719 31.20 1.04 35.49
C ILE A 719 30.43 -0.06 34.75
N THR A 720 29.09 -0.03 34.79
CA THR A 720 28.24 -1.05 34.15
C THR A 720 28.03 -0.77 32.66
N GLY A 721 28.17 0.48 32.24
CA GLY A 721 27.83 0.95 30.89
C GLY A 721 26.33 0.95 30.62
N GLU A 722 25.49 0.89 31.66
CA GLU A 722 24.04 1.02 31.55
C GLU A 722 23.66 2.49 31.38
N ALA A 723 22.62 2.77 30.59
CA ALA A 723 22.13 4.13 30.37
C ALA A 723 20.62 4.24 30.60
N ARG A 724 20.13 5.45 30.91
CA ARG A 724 18.70 5.74 31.05
C ARG A 724 17.96 5.59 29.73
N TYR A 725 18.51 6.18 28.68
CA TYR A 725 18.05 6.02 27.30
C TYR A 725 18.91 4.94 26.71
N SER A 726 18.33 3.80 26.35
CA SER A 726 19.01 2.65 25.75
C SER A 726 18.02 1.99 24.81
N LEU A 727 18.50 1.42 23.70
CA LEU A 727 17.71 0.51 22.85
C LEU A 727 17.80 -0.95 23.32
N SER A 728 18.81 -1.28 24.14
CA SER A 728 19.02 -2.61 24.68
C SER A 728 18.47 -2.70 26.10
N GLU A 729 17.61 -3.70 26.35
CA GLU A 729 17.06 -3.98 27.68
C GLU A 729 18.16 -4.35 28.69
N ASP A 730 19.22 -5.03 28.23
CA ASP A 730 20.34 -5.48 29.06
C ASP A 730 21.20 -4.32 29.56
N LYS A 731 21.15 -3.17 28.86
CA LYS A 731 21.92 -1.96 29.18
C LYS A 731 21.04 -0.81 29.67
N LEU A 732 19.82 -1.12 30.12
CA LEU A 732 18.88 -0.12 30.62
C LEU A 732 18.99 0.03 32.14
N ILE A 733 19.19 1.26 32.62
CA ILE A 733 19.19 1.55 34.07
C ILE A 733 17.80 1.30 34.66
N ARG A 734 17.74 0.36 35.62
CA ARG A 734 16.51 -0.03 36.34
C ARG A 734 16.35 0.65 37.71
N GLN A 735 17.23 1.58 38.05
CA GLN A 735 17.16 2.36 39.28
C GLN A 735 16.64 3.78 38.98
N GLN A 736 15.95 4.39 39.95
CA GLN A 736 15.55 5.79 39.86
C GLN A 736 16.77 6.65 40.19
N ILE A 737 17.26 7.42 39.21
CA ILE A 737 18.38 8.34 39.36
C ILE A 737 17.85 9.76 39.17
N ASP A 738 18.02 10.60 40.19
CA ASP A 738 17.70 12.02 40.12
C ASP A 738 18.89 12.78 39.54
N TYR A 739 18.66 13.51 38.44
CA TYR A 739 19.70 14.25 37.75
C TYR A 739 19.18 15.61 37.27
N LYS A 740 20.10 16.53 37.03
CA LYS A 740 19.86 17.87 36.47
C LYS A 740 20.88 18.14 35.38
N THR A 741 20.43 18.76 34.30
CA THR A 741 21.31 19.26 33.23
C THR A 741 21.99 20.54 33.69
N LEU A 742 23.29 20.63 33.45
CA LEU A 742 24.15 21.78 33.73
C LEU A 742 24.80 22.23 32.42
N THR A 743 24.87 23.52 32.17
CA THR A 743 25.59 24.12 31.05
C THR A 743 26.92 24.66 31.57
N LEU A 744 28.02 24.10 31.10
CA LEU A 744 29.38 24.46 31.50
C LEU A 744 30.02 25.32 30.43
N GLN A 745 30.74 26.37 30.84
CA GLN A 745 31.47 27.26 29.94
C GLN A 745 32.92 26.80 29.84
N CYS A 746 33.27 26.16 28.72
CA CYS A 746 34.62 25.68 28.46
C CYS A 746 35.49 26.81 27.92
N MET A 747 36.52 27.17 28.69
CA MET A 747 37.54 28.15 28.32
C MET A 747 38.74 27.44 27.70
N ASN A 748 39.23 27.96 26.56
CA ASN A 748 40.49 27.50 25.99
C ASN A 748 41.67 28.12 26.78
N PRO A 749 42.53 27.32 27.42
CA PRO A 749 43.66 27.84 28.19
C PRO A 749 44.75 28.50 27.33
N GLU A 750 44.82 28.21 26.02
CA GLU A 750 45.89 28.69 25.13
C GLU A 750 45.54 29.98 24.36
N SER A 751 44.31 30.49 24.48
CA SER A 751 43.87 31.69 23.75
C SER A 751 42.92 32.55 24.58
N GLU A 752 43.47 33.52 25.33
CA GLU A 752 42.67 34.60 25.95
C GLU A 752 42.05 35.48 24.83
N GLY A 753 40.86 35.11 24.35
CA GLY A 753 40.13 35.88 23.33
C GLY A 753 39.21 35.07 22.39
N MET A 754 39.28 33.74 22.40
CA MET A 754 38.33 32.90 21.66
C MET A 754 36.98 32.78 22.40
N PRO A 755 35.85 32.64 21.66
CA PRO A 755 34.54 32.49 22.28
C PRO A 755 34.49 31.23 23.17
N GLU A 756 33.90 31.38 24.35
CA GLU A 756 33.69 30.28 25.31
C GLU A 756 32.72 29.25 24.71
N VAL A 757 33.08 27.96 24.77
CA VAL A 757 32.23 26.88 24.24
C VAL A 757 31.29 26.41 25.34
N SER A 758 29.98 26.53 25.12
CA SER A 758 28.97 26.05 26.08
C SER A 758 28.68 24.58 25.86
N VAL A 759 28.77 23.76 26.91
CA VAL A 759 28.60 22.30 26.85
C VAL A 759 27.58 21.84 27.88
N LYS A 760 26.59 21.06 27.45
CA LYS A 760 25.57 20.49 28.33
C LYS A 760 26.08 19.17 28.94
N CYS A 761 26.14 19.12 30.26
CA CYS A 761 26.51 17.94 31.05
C CYS A 761 25.42 17.63 32.09
N LEU A 762 25.50 16.48 32.75
CA LEU A 762 24.61 16.11 33.85
C LEU A 762 25.35 16.23 35.17
N ASN A 763 24.67 16.68 36.22
CA ASN A 763 25.27 16.73 37.56
C ASN A 763 25.73 15.34 38.06
N CYS A 764 25.14 14.26 37.53
CA CYS A 764 25.51 12.89 37.83
C CYS A 764 26.57 12.31 36.87
N ASP A 765 27.14 13.08 35.95
CA ASP A 765 28.24 12.60 35.11
C ASP A 765 29.54 12.51 35.93
N THR A 766 30.35 11.48 35.67
CA THR A 766 31.72 11.39 36.22
C THR A 766 32.63 12.43 35.59
N ILE A 767 33.78 12.69 36.21
CA ILE A 767 34.74 13.67 35.69
C ILE A 767 35.27 13.23 34.32
N THR A 768 35.51 11.95 34.10
CA THR A 768 35.90 11.45 32.76
C THR A 768 34.78 11.62 31.73
N GLN A 769 33.53 11.33 32.06
CA GLN A 769 32.40 11.58 31.14
C GLN A 769 32.27 13.07 30.77
N VAL A 770 32.51 13.97 31.74
CA VAL A 770 32.54 15.42 31.48
C VAL A 770 33.70 15.79 30.56
N LYS A 771 34.91 15.24 30.79
CA LYS A 771 36.06 15.45 29.90
C LYS A 771 35.78 14.99 28.47
N GLU A 772 35.17 13.82 28.29
CA GLU A 772 34.78 13.31 26.97
C GLU A 772 33.79 14.25 26.27
N LYS A 773 32.73 14.69 26.96
CA LYS A 773 31.74 15.64 26.41
C LYS A 773 32.37 16.99 26.04
N LEU A 774 33.31 17.49 26.86
CA LEU A 774 34.05 18.71 26.57
C LEU A 774 34.98 18.55 25.37
N LEU A 775 35.71 17.43 25.28
CA LEU A 775 36.57 17.13 24.14
C LEU A 775 35.75 17.01 22.85
N ASP A 776 34.58 16.38 22.89
CA ASP A 776 33.67 16.30 21.76
C ASP A 776 33.19 17.69 21.32
N ALA A 777 32.91 18.59 22.26
CA ALA A 777 32.43 19.94 21.97
C ALA A 777 33.52 20.92 21.52
N VAL A 778 34.74 20.81 22.06
CA VAL A 778 35.88 21.66 21.70
C VAL A 778 36.50 21.22 20.38
N PHE A 779 36.56 19.91 20.13
CA PHE A 779 37.17 19.32 18.94
C PHE A 779 36.12 18.74 17.96
N LYS A 780 34.92 19.32 17.88
CA LYS A 780 33.80 18.85 17.03
C LYS A 780 34.24 18.55 15.58
N GLY A 781 35.06 19.41 14.98
CA GLY A 781 35.55 19.29 13.61
C GLY A 781 36.82 18.44 13.41
N THR A 782 37.40 17.90 14.48
CA THR A 782 38.65 17.11 14.40
C THR A 782 38.33 15.61 14.52
N PRO A 783 38.91 14.72 13.68
CA PRO A 783 38.77 13.26 13.82
C PRO A 783 39.20 12.74 15.19
N TYR A 784 38.57 11.66 15.69
CA TYR A 784 38.78 11.21 17.07
C TYR A 784 40.26 10.85 17.37
N SER A 785 40.96 10.18 16.45
CA SER A 785 42.35 9.75 16.67
C SER A 785 43.35 10.91 16.82
N GLN A 786 42.98 12.12 16.41
CA GLN A 786 43.82 13.32 16.49
C GLN A 786 43.55 14.15 17.75
N ARG A 787 42.55 13.78 18.55
CA ARG A 787 42.17 14.51 19.77
C ARG A 787 43.02 14.06 20.97
N PRO A 788 43.27 14.93 21.96
CA PRO A 788 43.82 14.50 23.24
C PRO A 788 42.91 13.45 23.90
N SER A 789 43.51 12.44 24.54
CA SER A 789 42.71 11.44 25.28
C SER A 789 42.19 12.04 26.59
N ALA A 790 41.02 11.61 27.04
CA ALA A 790 40.47 12.07 28.32
C ALA A 790 41.40 11.75 29.50
N THR A 791 42.24 10.71 29.40
CA THR A 791 43.23 10.34 30.43
C THR A 791 44.43 11.28 30.51
N ASP A 792 44.75 11.97 29.41
CA ASP A 792 45.88 12.90 29.33
C ASP A 792 45.50 14.34 29.73
N MET A 793 44.21 14.59 29.99
CA MET A 793 43.66 15.89 30.35
C MET A 793 43.13 15.90 31.78
N ASP A 794 43.40 16.99 32.50
CA ASP A 794 42.80 17.32 33.79
C ASP A 794 41.67 18.34 33.61
N LEU A 795 40.64 18.24 34.46
CA LEU A 795 39.47 19.12 34.44
C LEU A 795 39.64 20.21 35.50
N GLU A 796 39.87 21.46 35.08
CA GLU A 796 40.02 22.61 35.99
C GLU A 796 38.70 23.35 36.14
N TRP A 797 38.13 23.40 37.34
CA TRP A 797 36.98 24.24 37.70
C TRP A 797 37.43 25.59 38.26
N ARG A 798 36.93 26.68 37.68
CA ARG A 798 37.24 28.06 38.07
C ARG A 798 36.09 28.66 38.88
N SER A 799 36.18 28.57 40.20
CA SER A 799 35.17 29.13 41.11
C SER A 799 35.56 30.55 41.52
N GLY A 800 34.99 31.55 40.85
CA GLY A 800 35.28 32.98 41.08
C GLY A 800 36.62 33.46 40.48
N ARG A 801 37.06 34.69 40.81
CA ARG A 801 38.26 35.32 40.23
C ARG A 801 39.60 34.75 40.72
N MET A 802 39.64 33.85 41.72
CA MET A 802 40.89 33.44 42.38
C MET A 802 41.06 31.94 42.67
N ALA A 803 40.03 31.09 42.59
CA ALA A 803 40.16 29.66 42.91
C ALA A 803 40.10 28.77 41.65
N ARG A 804 41.17 27.99 41.42
CA ARG A 804 41.26 26.95 40.38
C ARG A 804 41.40 25.60 41.07
N ILE A 805 40.46 24.68 40.81
CA ILE A 805 40.42 23.36 41.45
C ILE A 805 40.44 22.29 40.36
N ILE A 806 41.35 21.33 40.45
CA ILE A 806 41.38 20.17 39.56
C ILE A 806 40.40 19.12 40.07
N LEU A 807 39.47 18.70 39.22
CA LEU A 807 38.51 17.64 39.49
C LEU A 807 39.02 16.32 38.93
N GLN A 808 38.85 15.22 39.66
CA GLN A 808 39.28 13.88 39.25
C GLN A 808 38.21 12.85 39.61
N ASP A 809 38.16 11.73 38.87
CA ASP A 809 37.21 10.64 39.14
C ASP A 809 37.40 10.03 40.53
N GLU A 810 38.64 10.03 41.02
CA GLU A 810 39.02 9.68 42.39
C GLU A 810 40.01 10.71 42.93
N ASP A 811 39.69 11.24 44.10
CA ASP A 811 40.58 12.09 44.89
C ASP A 811 40.43 11.81 46.40
N VAL A 812 41.08 12.62 47.23
CA VAL A 812 41.00 12.52 48.70
C VAL A 812 39.60 12.74 49.28
N THR A 813 38.66 13.28 48.50
CA THR A 813 37.28 13.56 48.93
C THR A 813 36.30 12.45 48.54
N THR A 814 36.76 11.43 47.81
CA THR A 814 35.93 10.32 47.29
C THR A 814 35.20 9.58 48.41
N LYS A 815 33.89 9.36 48.24
CA LYS A 815 33.06 8.69 49.25
C LYS A 815 33.25 7.17 49.20
N ILE A 816 33.58 6.58 50.36
CA ILE A 816 33.73 5.13 50.56
C ILE A 816 32.63 4.65 51.53
N ASP A 817 31.87 3.63 51.14
CA ASP A 817 30.77 3.04 51.91
C ASP A 817 30.84 1.52 51.85
N ASN A 818 31.16 0.86 52.99
CA ASN A 818 31.13 -0.59 53.20
C ASN A 818 31.73 -1.39 52.01
N ASP A 819 33.02 -1.20 51.76
CA ASP A 819 33.84 -1.75 50.66
C ASP A 819 33.59 -1.19 49.26
N TRP A 820 32.67 -0.23 49.11
CA TRP A 820 32.38 0.40 47.82
C TRP A 820 32.89 1.84 47.75
N LYS A 821 33.71 2.14 46.75
CA LYS A 821 34.15 3.50 46.44
C LYS A 821 33.30 4.07 45.30
N ARG A 822 32.68 5.23 45.53
CA ARG A 822 31.85 5.90 44.53
C ARG A 822 32.68 6.85 43.69
N LEU A 823 32.65 6.74 42.37
CA LEU A 823 33.31 7.71 41.48
C LEU A 823 32.76 9.13 41.71
N ASN A 824 33.67 10.11 41.71
CA ASN A 824 33.33 11.51 41.86
C ASN A 824 32.56 12.02 40.63
N THR A 825 31.57 12.88 40.90
CA THR A 825 30.68 13.47 39.89
C THR A 825 30.65 14.99 40.03
N LEU A 826 30.08 15.70 39.07
CA LEU A 826 29.87 17.16 39.20
C LEU A 826 29.07 17.54 40.47
N ALA A 827 28.07 16.71 40.83
CA ALA A 827 27.28 16.89 42.05
C ALA A 827 28.11 16.67 43.33
N HIS A 828 29.13 15.81 43.29
CA HIS A 828 30.05 15.61 44.43
C HIS A 828 30.81 16.88 44.76
N TYR A 829 31.31 17.58 43.73
CA TYR A 829 32.01 18.87 43.86
C TYR A 829 31.08 20.09 43.94
N GLN A 830 29.75 19.88 43.86
CA GLN A 830 28.74 20.94 43.88
C GLN A 830 28.92 21.98 42.76
N VAL A 831 29.34 21.53 41.58
CA VAL A 831 29.45 22.40 40.40
C VAL A 831 28.05 22.92 40.02
N THR A 832 27.96 24.22 39.76
CA THR A 832 26.70 24.91 39.46
C THR A 832 26.54 25.20 37.97
N ASP A 833 25.30 25.43 37.54
CA ASP A 833 24.98 25.81 36.15
C ASP A 833 25.67 27.13 35.76
N GLY A 834 26.26 27.19 34.57
CA GLY A 834 27.07 28.31 34.10
C GLY A 834 28.51 28.34 34.63
N SER A 835 28.99 27.29 35.31
CA SER A 835 30.37 27.24 35.82
C SER A 835 31.42 27.28 34.70
N ALA A 836 32.47 28.07 34.90
CA ALA A 836 33.63 28.14 34.03
C ALA A 836 34.60 26.96 34.30
N ILE A 837 34.95 26.23 33.24
CA ILE A 837 35.83 25.06 33.29
C ILE A 837 36.87 25.13 32.17
N ALA A 838 38.06 24.59 32.40
CA ALA A 838 39.11 24.46 31.38
C ALA A 838 39.62 23.01 31.31
N LEU A 839 39.90 22.54 30.10
CA LEU A 839 40.64 21.31 29.87
C LEU A 839 42.13 21.64 29.81
N VAL A 840 42.92 21.14 30.76
CA VAL A 840 44.37 21.40 30.83
C VAL A 840 45.15 20.10 30.66
N PRO A 841 46.26 20.08 29.88
CA PRO A 841 47.12 18.91 29.80
C PRO A 841 47.64 18.52 31.19
N LYS A 842 47.57 17.23 31.52
CA LYS A 842 48.04 16.70 32.79
C LYS A 842 49.55 16.91 32.91
N GLN A 843 49.97 17.84 33.76
CA GLN A 843 51.39 18.03 34.05
C GLN A 843 51.85 16.86 34.90
N ASN A 844 52.72 16.00 34.36
CA ASN A 844 53.52 15.07 35.16
C ASN A 844 54.53 15.90 35.98
N SER A 845 54.05 16.60 37.00
CA SER A 845 54.91 17.23 37.99
C SER A 845 55.55 16.12 38.80
N ALA A 846 56.87 16.01 38.68
CA ALA A 846 57.75 15.11 39.43
C ALA A 846 57.78 15.40 40.95
N TYR A 847 56.71 15.95 41.53
CA TYR A 847 56.61 16.42 42.91
C TYR A 847 55.72 15.57 43.83
N ASN A 848 55.11 14.48 43.35
CA ASN A 848 54.46 13.49 44.22
C ASN A 848 55.41 12.34 44.63
N ILE A 849 56.65 12.69 44.98
CA ILE A 849 57.54 11.82 45.77
C ILE A 849 57.79 12.52 47.11
N SER A 850 56.93 12.27 48.09
CA SER A 850 57.29 12.16 49.52
C SER A 850 56.04 12.06 50.40
N ASN A 851 55.65 10.83 50.74
CA ASN A 851 55.38 10.36 52.12
C ASN A 851 54.44 9.15 52.13
N SER A 852 55.01 7.98 51.85
CA SER A 852 54.90 6.82 52.74
C SER A 852 55.87 5.75 52.23
N SER A 853 57.03 5.69 52.86
CA SER A 853 58.02 4.63 52.73
C SER A 853 57.44 3.28 53.12
N THR A 854 57.66 2.23 52.32
CA THR A 854 58.63 1.15 52.61
C THR A 854 58.66 0.13 51.47
N PHE A 855 59.88 -0.22 51.05
CA PHE A 855 60.33 -1.46 50.38
C PHE A 855 60.87 -1.34 48.92
N THR A 856 62.18 -1.07 48.90
CA THR A 856 63.25 -1.59 48.03
C THR A 856 63.21 -1.40 46.51
N LYS A 857 64.09 -0.49 46.07
CA LYS A 857 64.88 -0.59 44.83
C LYS A 857 65.70 -1.89 44.82
N SER A 858 65.31 -2.84 43.97
CA SER A 858 66.23 -3.78 43.31
C SER A 858 65.46 -4.60 42.26
N LEU A 859 65.39 -4.13 41.01
CA LEU A 859 65.24 -4.95 39.77
C LEU A 859 65.06 -4.08 38.50
N SER A 860 65.72 -2.92 38.39
CA SER A 860 65.84 -2.21 37.10
C SER A 860 66.97 -2.80 36.25
N ARG A 861 66.79 -4.04 35.76
CA ARG A 861 67.54 -4.55 34.59
C ARG A 861 67.00 -5.82 33.92
N TYR A 862 65.78 -6.29 34.22
CA TYR A 862 65.26 -7.53 33.59
C TYR A 862 63.79 -7.49 33.12
N GLU A 863 63.20 -6.30 32.95
CA GLU A 863 61.81 -6.17 32.48
C GLU A 863 61.71 -5.52 31.08
N SER A 864 62.72 -5.74 30.22
CA SER A 864 62.66 -5.39 28.79
C SER A 864 62.61 -6.60 27.85
N ILE A 865 62.43 -7.83 28.35
CA ILE A 865 62.45 -9.05 27.51
C ILE A 865 61.22 -9.99 27.73
N LEU A 866 60.27 -9.65 28.61
CA LEU A 866 59.06 -10.47 28.83
C LEU A 866 57.78 -9.62 28.86
N ARG A 867 57.53 -8.88 27.78
CA ARG A 867 56.16 -8.63 27.30
C ARG A 867 56.08 -9.07 25.84
N THR A 868 56.18 -10.38 25.64
CA THR A 868 55.52 -11.01 24.49
C THR A 868 54.04 -10.68 24.63
N SER A 869 53.59 -9.82 23.71
CA SER A 869 52.22 -9.45 23.46
C SER A 869 51.33 -10.69 23.31
N SER A 870 50.67 -11.05 24.41
CA SER A 870 49.45 -11.86 24.32
C SER A 870 48.39 -11.00 23.61
N PRO A 871 47.80 -11.47 22.50
CA PRO A 871 46.81 -10.69 21.76
C PRO A 871 45.54 -10.60 22.59
N ASP A 872 45.08 -9.39 22.93
CA ASP A 872 43.76 -9.17 23.52
C ASP A 872 42.69 -9.67 22.55
N THR A 873 42.22 -10.89 22.78
CA THR A 873 41.21 -11.54 21.97
C THR A 873 39.85 -10.87 22.18
N LEU A 874 39.28 -10.32 21.10
CA LEU A 874 37.90 -9.85 20.96
C LEU A 874 36.87 -11.00 21.03
N ARG A 875 36.71 -11.59 22.21
CA ARG A 875 35.49 -12.32 22.59
C ARG A 875 35.01 -11.75 23.91
N SER A 876 33.76 -11.28 23.91
CA SER A 876 32.95 -10.90 25.08
C SER A 876 33.77 -10.68 26.36
N ARG A 877 34.38 -9.51 26.52
CA ARG A 877 34.66 -9.04 27.87
C ARG A 877 33.30 -8.73 28.50
N THR A 878 32.75 -9.71 29.22
CA THR A 878 32.35 -9.44 30.61
C THR A 878 33.38 -8.48 31.19
N PRO A 879 32.99 -7.34 31.79
CA PRO A 879 33.95 -6.37 32.27
C PRO A 879 34.95 -7.14 33.13
N MET A 880 36.22 -7.15 32.71
CA MET A 880 37.28 -7.68 33.54
C MET A 880 37.26 -6.81 34.78
N ILE A 881 36.74 -7.39 35.84
CA ILE A 881 37.09 -7.06 37.21
C ILE A 881 38.61 -7.21 37.26
N THR A 882 39.35 -6.15 36.98
CA THR A 882 40.50 -5.86 37.81
C THR A 882 39.91 -5.16 39.01
N PRO A 883 39.69 -5.86 40.14
CA PRO A 883 39.78 -5.13 41.38
C PRO A 883 41.18 -4.51 41.34
N ASP A 884 41.36 -3.32 41.88
CA ASP A 884 42.65 -3.08 42.50
C ASP A 884 42.79 -4.18 43.56
N LEU A 885 43.44 -5.29 43.20
CA LEU A 885 43.63 -6.46 44.06
C LEU A 885 44.48 -6.07 45.28
N GLU A 886 45.03 -4.86 45.28
CA GLU A 886 45.76 -4.24 46.38
C GLU A 886 44.84 -3.54 47.40
N SER A 887 43.60 -3.13 47.06
CA SER A 887 42.76 -2.31 47.98
C SER A 887 41.46 -2.99 48.47
N GLY A 888 41.03 -4.10 47.89
CA GLY A 888 39.83 -4.84 48.32
C GLY A 888 38.50 -4.08 48.15
N THR A 889 38.52 -2.88 47.56
CA THR A 889 37.33 -2.03 47.36
C THR A 889 36.76 -2.15 45.94
N LYS A 890 35.43 -2.21 45.81
CA LYS A 890 34.71 -2.26 44.53
C LYS A 890 34.28 -0.85 44.11
N LEU A 891 34.52 -0.47 42.86
CA LEU A 891 34.09 0.82 42.31
C LEU A 891 32.63 0.77 41.86
N TRP A 892 31.90 1.86 42.07
CA TRP A 892 30.55 2.05 41.52
C TRP A 892 30.29 3.53 41.15
N HIS A 893 29.34 3.77 40.26
CA HIS A 893 28.95 5.11 39.86
C HIS A 893 27.51 5.44 40.28
N LEU A 894 26.53 4.90 39.55
CA LEU A 894 25.10 5.10 39.78
C LEU A 894 24.44 3.85 40.35
N VAL A 895 24.87 2.66 39.88
CA VAL A 895 24.28 1.37 40.24
C VAL A 895 25.25 0.54 41.08
N LYS A 896 24.84 0.15 42.29
CA LYS A 896 25.54 -0.87 43.09
C LYS A 896 24.97 -2.25 42.75
N ASN A 897 25.79 -3.12 42.15
CA ASN A 897 25.44 -4.53 41.99
C ASN A 897 25.71 -5.27 43.31
N HIS A 898 24.70 -5.42 44.16
CA HIS A 898 24.80 -6.35 45.29
C HIS A 898 24.87 -7.79 44.76
N GLU A 899 25.93 -8.51 45.11
CA GLU A 899 26.02 -9.97 44.92
C GLU A 899 24.85 -10.61 45.68
N HIS A 900 23.86 -11.13 44.95
CA HIS A 900 22.84 -11.99 45.55
C HIS A 900 23.49 -13.36 45.84
N PRO A 901 23.45 -13.86 47.09
CA PRO A 901 23.76 -15.25 47.39
C PRO A 901 22.52 -16.11 47.02
N ASP A 902 22.71 -17.10 46.14
CA ASP A 902 22.34 -18.53 46.27
C ASP A 902 22.04 -19.17 44.88
N PRO A 903 22.76 -20.23 44.43
CA PRO A 903 22.58 -20.85 43.11
C PRO A 903 21.49 -21.95 43.07
N ARG A 904 20.47 -21.91 43.94
CA ARG A 904 19.47 -22.99 44.09
C ARG A 904 18.01 -22.66 43.74
N GLU A 905 17.77 -21.62 42.95
CA GLU A 905 16.46 -21.43 42.31
C GLU A 905 16.60 -21.43 40.79
N GLY A 906 16.52 -22.63 40.22
CA GLY A 906 16.38 -22.88 38.78
C GLY A 906 14.98 -22.59 38.23
N ASP A 907 14.28 -21.59 38.77
CA ASP A 907 12.96 -21.17 38.31
C ASP A 907 12.88 -19.64 38.22
N ARG A 908 13.71 -19.06 37.34
CA ARG A 908 13.55 -17.65 36.96
C ARG A 908 12.39 -17.53 35.97
N GLY A 909 11.19 -17.56 36.54
CA GLY A 909 9.95 -17.22 35.90
C GLY A 909 10.02 -15.84 35.24
N SER A 910 9.47 -15.80 34.03
CA SER A 910 8.97 -14.64 33.29
C SER A 910 8.81 -13.36 34.12
N LYS A 911 9.81 -12.47 34.11
CA LYS A 911 9.61 -11.09 34.55
C LYS A 911 9.49 -10.24 33.30
N MET A 912 8.25 -9.95 32.90
CA MET A 912 7.97 -8.83 32.01
C MET A 912 8.76 -7.63 32.52
N VAL A 913 9.47 -6.96 31.61
CA VAL A 913 9.99 -5.61 31.84
C VAL A 913 8.85 -4.77 32.39
N SER A 914 9.07 -4.07 33.52
CA SER A 914 8.01 -3.23 34.08
C SER A 914 7.55 -2.22 33.01
N GLU A 915 6.27 -1.87 33.01
CA GLU A 915 5.66 -0.96 32.04
C GLU A 915 6.45 0.37 31.90
N ILE A 916 7.07 0.80 32.99
CA ILE A 916 7.89 2.03 33.09
C ILE A 916 9.22 1.90 32.33
N TYR A 917 9.83 0.72 32.27
CA TYR A 917 11.10 0.52 31.56
C TYR A 917 10.87 0.27 30.05
N LEU A 918 9.76 -0.39 29.71
CA LEU A 918 9.39 -0.61 28.31
C LEU A 918 9.05 0.72 27.61
N THR A 919 8.41 1.65 28.31
CA THR A 919 8.14 3.00 27.80
C THR A 919 9.42 3.79 27.52
N ARG A 920 10.50 3.63 28.31
CA ARG A 920 11.82 4.25 28.02
C ARG A 920 12.49 3.67 26.77
N LEU A 921 12.42 2.35 26.58
CA LEU A 921 12.91 1.69 25.36
C LEU A 921 12.13 2.16 24.12
N LEU A 922 10.80 2.24 24.24
CA LEU A 922 9.92 2.75 23.17
C LEU A 922 10.18 4.23 22.87
N ALA A 923 10.44 5.06 23.90
CA ALA A 923 10.82 6.46 23.73
C ALA A 923 12.10 6.57 22.89
N THR A 924 13.13 5.85 23.30
CA THR A 924 14.44 5.85 22.63
C THR A 924 14.33 5.31 21.20
N LYS A 925 13.55 4.24 21.00
CA LYS A 925 13.25 3.68 19.67
C LYS A 925 12.53 4.70 18.78
N GLY A 926 11.48 5.34 19.29
CA GLY A 926 10.71 6.33 18.56
C GLY A 926 11.55 7.54 18.14
N THR A 927 12.44 8.01 19.01
CA THR A 927 13.37 9.10 18.71
C THR A 927 14.42 8.73 17.65
N LEU A 928 14.90 7.48 17.61
CA LEU A 928 15.95 7.07 16.66
C LEU A 928 15.40 6.47 15.35
N GLN A 929 14.08 6.26 15.26
CA GLN A 929 13.43 5.52 14.18
C GLN A 929 13.79 6.04 12.78
N LYS A 930 13.72 7.37 12.56
CA LYS A 930 13.99 7.96 11.24
C LYS A 930 15.41 7.69 10.75
N PHE A 931 16.41 7.78 11.62
CA PHE A 931 17.81 7.51 11.26
C PHE A 931 18.03 6.02 10.90
N VAL A 932 17.27 5.12 11.53
CA VAL A 932 17.28 3.69 11.19
C VAL A 932 16.62 3.48 9.82
N ASP A 933 15.47 4.10 9.57
CA ASP A 933 14.75 4.03 8.30
C ASP A 933 15.60 4.57 7.14
N ASP A 934 16.19 5.76 7.29
CA ASP A 934 17.04 6.40 6.28
C ASP A 934 18.24 5.51 5.90
N LEU A 935 18.86 4.85 6.89
CA LEU A 935 19.96 3.90 6.67
C LEU A 935 19.48 2.65 5.93
N PHE A 936 18.38 2.04 6.35
CA PHE A 936 17.88 0.80 5.75
C PHE A 936 17.36 1.04 4.33
N GLU A 937 16.67 2.15 4.09
CA GLU A 937 16.20 2.56 2.76
C GLU A 937 17.38 2.77 1.83
N THR A 938 18.43 3.48 2.27
CA THR A 938 19.63 3.70 1.45
C THR A 938 20.33 2.38 1.11
N ILE A 939 20.47 1.46 2.07
CA ILE A 939 21.12 0.15 1.83
C ILE A 939 20.31 -0.73 0.86
N PHE A 940 18.98 -0.71 0.95
CA PHE A 940 18.09 -1.52 0.11
C PHE A 940 17.50 -0.74 -1.08
N SER A 941 18.19 0.30 -1.53
CA SER A 941 17.81 1.05 -2.73
C SER A 941 18.67 0.67 -3.94
N THR A 942 18.05 0.67 -5.12
CA THR A 942 18.72 0.42 -6.40
C THR A 942 19.20 1.69 -7.10
N ALA A 943 18.63 2.84 -6.73
CA ALA A 943 19.03 4.17 -7.18
C ALA A 943 18.80 5.19 -6.05
N HIS A 944 19.87 5.62 -5.37
CA HIS A 944 19.80 6.65 -4.33
C HIS A 944 20.51 7.91 -4.79
N ARG A 945 19.83 9.07 -4.72
CA ARG A 945 20.37 10.38 -5.15
C ARG A 945 21.02 10.37 -6.55
N GLY A 946 20.48 9.57 -7.49
CA GLY A 946 21.00 9.45 -8.85
C GLY A 946 22.23 8.55 -9.03
N SER A 947 22.74 7.94 -7.96
CA SER A 947 23.80 6.92 -8.03
C SER A 947 23.22 5.55 -8.44
N ALA A 948 23.91 4.84 -9.33
CA ALA A 948 23.54 3.50 -9.75
C ALA A 948 23.98 2.44 -8.71
N LEU A 949 23.26 1.32 -8.64
CA LEU A 949 23.62 0.16 -7.84
C LEU A 949 25.09 -0.27 -8.09
N PRO A 950 25.87 -0.60 -7.03
CA PRO A 950 27.22 -1.11 -7.19
C PRO A 950 27.27 -2.37 -8.07
N LEU A 951 28.12 -2.35 -9.10
CA LEU A 951 28.30 -3.45 -10.07
C LEU A 951 28.60 -4.79 -9.38
N ALA A 952 29.36 -4.76 -8.29
CA ALA A 952 29.71 -5.94 -7.50
C ALA A 952 28.48 -6.69 -6.94
N ILE A 953 27.43 -5.97 -6.55
CA ILE A 953 26.20 -6.56 -6.00
C ILE A 953 25.46 -7.30 -7.10
N LYS A 954 25.21 -6.62 -8.23
CA LYS A 954 24.53 -7.21 -9.39
C LYS A 954 25.30 -8.44 -9.91
N TYR A 955 26.60 -8.32 -10.12
CA TYR A 955 27.43 -9.39 -10.64
C TYR A 955 27.43 -10.64 -9.74
N MET A 956 27.53 -10.47 -8.41
CA MET A 956 27.51 -11.60 -7.49
C MET A 956 26.11 -12.20 -7.32
N PHE A 957 25.05 -11.39 -7.38
CA PHE A 957 23.67 -11.89 -7.29
C PHE A 957 23.29 -12.67 -8.55
N ASP A 958 23.68 -12.20 -9.73
CA ASP A 958 23.50 -12.93 -10.99
C ASP A 958 24.25 -14.27 -10.95
N PHE A 959 25.49 -14.29 -10.43
CA PHE A 959 26.23 -15.54 -10.22
C PHE A 959 25.48 -16.52 -9.30
N LEU A 960 24.88 -16.05 -8.19
CA LEU A 960 24.11 -16.91 -7.29
C LEU A 960 22.84 -17.44 -7.95
N ASP A 961 22.17 -16.62 -8.77
CA ASP A 961 21.00 -17.03 -9.54
C ASP A 961 21.39 -18.09 -10.60
N GLU A 962 22.49 -17.89 -11.33
CA GLU A 962 23.04 -18.86 -12.28
C GLU A 962 23.41 -20.20 -11.60
N GLN A 963 24.00 -20.17 -10.41
CA GLN A 963 24.29 -21.40 -9.65
C GLN A 963 23.01 -22.10 -9.21
N ALA A 964 21.97 -21.36 -8.81
CA ALA A 964 20.67 -21.95 -8.47
C ALA A 964 20.02 -22.59 -9.70
N ASP A 965 20.08 -21.94 -10.86
CA ASP A 965 19.57 -22.47 -12.14
C ASP A 965 20.31 -23.73 -12.58
N LYS A 966 21.65 -23.72 -12.50
CA LYS A 966 22.50 -24.87 -12.83
C LYS A 966 22.18 -26.12 -12.00
N HIS A 967 21.72 -25.93 -10.76
CA HIS A 967 21.31 -27.00 -9.86
C HIS A 967 19.79 -27.23 -9.82
N SER A 968 19.03 -26.64 -10.76
CA SER A 968 17.57 -26.79 -10.88
C SER A 968 16.79 -26.40 -9.61
N ILE A 969 17.26 -25.38 -8.90
CA ILE A 969 16.59 -24.84 -7.71
C ILE A 969 15.59 -23.75 -8.13
N SER A 970 14.31 -24.10 -8.11
CA SER A 970 13.20 -23.19 -8.45
C SER A 970 12.59 -22.46 -7.24
N ASP A 971 12.95 -22.82 -6.01
CA ASP A 971 12.44 -22.17 -4.78
C ASP A 971 13.05 -20.76 -4.62
N PRO A 972 12.25 -19.67 -4.74
CA PRO A 972 12.75 -18.30 -4.63
C PRO A 972 13.31 -17.98 -3.24
N ASP A 973 12.83 -18.65 -2.19
CA ASP A 973 13.34 -18.45 -0.82
C ASP A 973 14.80 -18.88 -0.69
N VAL A 974 15.23 -19.88 -1.46
CA VAL A 974 16.63 -20.34 -1.45
C VAL A 974 17.53 -19.25 -2.01
N ARG A 975 17.15 -18.66 -3.15
CA ARG A 975 17.88 -17.54 -3.77
C ARG A 975 17.91 -16.32 -2.87
N HIS A 976 16.76 -15.98 -2.27
CA HIS A 976 16.66 -14.92 -1.27
C HIS A 976 17.61 -15.17 -0.09
N THR A 977 17.62 -16.39 0.45
CA THR A 977 18.49 -16.75 1.57
C THR A 977 19.96 -16.68 1.21
N TRP A 978 20.35 -17.11 0.00
CA TRP A 978 21.74 -17.01 -0.47
C TRP A 978 22.17 -15.55 -0.62
N LYS A 979 21.33 -14.70 -1.22
CA LYS A 979 21.56 -13.25 -1.35
C LYS A 979 21.71 -12.59 0.03
N SER A 980 20.80 -12.86 0.97
CA SER A 980 20.87 -12.35 2.36
C SER A 980 22.13 -12.82 3.10
N ASN A 981 22.45 -14.11 3.01
CA ASN A 981 23.61 -14.71 3.66
C ASN A 981 24.95 -14.23 3.08
N CYS A 982 24.99 -13.83 1.81
CA CYS A 982 26.24 -13.43 1.15
C CYS A 982 26.62 -11.97 1.42
N LEU A 983 25.65 -11.06 1.44
CA LEU A 983 25.90 -9.61 1.50
C LEU A 983 25.33 -8.97 2.77
N PRO A 984 24.01 -8.79 2.98
CA PRO A 984 23.47 -8.12 4.16
C PRO A 984 23.98 -8.68 5.49
N LEU A 985 23.92 -10.00 5.68
CA LEU A 985 24.24 -10.64 6.95
C LEU A 985 25.74 -10.72 7.25
N ARG A 986 26.60 -10.36 6.29
CA ARG A 986 28.07 -10.44 6.43
C ARG A 986 28.73 -9.08 6.37
N PHE A 987 28.43 -8.33 5.32
CA PHE A 987 29.03 -7.02 5.10
C PHE A 987 28.29 -5.95 5.90
N TRP A 988 26.99 -5.75 5.63
CA TRP A 988 26.22 -4.65 6.21
C TRP A 988 26.06 -4.77 7.72
N VAL A 989 25.72 -5.96 8.25
CA VAL A 989 25.66 -6.20 9.70
C VAL A 989 26.98 -5.85 10.39
N ASN A 990 28.11 -6.20 9.77
CA ASN A 990 29.42 -5.93 10.35
C ASN A 990 29.73 -4.43 10.37
N VAL A 991 29.37 -3.70 9.31
CA VAL A 991 29.55 -2.25 9.21
C VAL A 991 28.61 -1.50 10.16
N ILE A 992 27.34 -1.88 10.25
CA ILE A 992 26.35 -1.29 11.17
C ILE A 992 26.78 -1.48 12.63
N LYS A 993 27.25 -2.67 12.99
CA LYS A 993 27.72 -2.95 14.36
C LYS A 993 29.05 -2.26 14.67
N ASN A 994 29.88 -2.02 13.66
CA ASN A 994 31.22 -1.46 13.81
C ASN A 994 31.42 -0.24 12.91
N PRO A 995 30.72 0.88 13.17
CA PRO A 995 30.90 2.10 12.38
C PRO A 995 32.31 2.66 12.50
N GLN A 996 33.06 2.35 13.56
CA GLN A 996 34.48 2.69 13.70
C GLN A 996 35.38 1.96 12.68
N PHE A 997 34.86 1.01 11.90
CA PHE A 997 35.60 0.47 10.76
C PHE A 997 35.57 1.42 9.56
N VAL A 998 34.56 2.29 9.46
CA VAL A 998 34.36 3.23 8.36
C VAL A 998 34.78 4.64 8.74
N PHE A 999 34.57 5.03 10.00
CA PHE A 999 34.82 6.39 10.49
C PHE A 999 35.87 6.40 11.60
N ASP A 1000 36.60 7.52 11.70
CA ASP A 1000 37.50 7.78 12.81
C ASP A 1000 36.73 8.30 14.04
N ILE A 1001 36.07 7.36 14.72
CA ILE A 1001 35.18 7.61 15.85
C ILE A 1001 35.45 6.64 17.00
N HIS A 1002 35.06 7.05 18.21
CA HIS A 1002 35.05 6.20 19.38
C HIS A 1002 33.68 5.56 19.61
N LYS A 1003 33.65 4.23 19.74
CA LYS A 1003 32.42 3.49 20.02
C LYS A 1003 32.37 3.09 21.50
N SER A 1004 31.51 3.76 22.27
CA SER A 1004 31.27 3.42 23.68
C SER A 1004 30.48 2.12 23.85
N SER A 1005 30.55 1.52 25.04
CA SER A 1005 29.87 0.25 25.38
C SER A 1005 28.35 0.31 25.15
N ILE A 1006 27.71 1.42 25.55
CA ILE A 1006 26.26 1.61 25.35
C ILE A 1006 25.89 1.77 23.87
N THR A 1007 26.74 2.47 23.10
CA THR A 1007 26.54 2.65 21.66
C THR A 1007 26.65 1.32 20.91
N ASP A 1008 27.62 0.47 21.28
CA ASP A 1008 27.75 -0.90 20.74
C ASP A 1008 26.50 -1.76 21.02
N ALA A 1009 25.94 -1.66 22.23
CA ALA A 1009 24.72 -2.37 22.59
C ALA A 1009 23.51 -1.90 21.75
N CYS A 1010 23.37 -0.59 21.54
CA CYS A 1010 22.29 -0.03 20.73
C CYS A 1010 22.43 -0.39 19.24
N LEU A 1011 23.63 -0.27 18.67
CA LEU A 1011 23.91 -0.68 17.29
C LEU A 1011 23.72 -2.18 17.09
N SER A 1012 23.97 -3.00 18.11
CA SER A 1012 23.69 -4.45 18.06
C SER A 1012 22.19 -4.74 17.98
N VAL A 1013 21.34 -3.94 18.61
CA VAL A 1013 19.88 -4.02 18.48
C VAL A 1013 19.44 -3.68 17.05
N VAL A 1014 19.95 -2.56 16.50
CA VAL A 1014 19.65 -2.14 15.11
C VAL A 1014 20.13 -3.19 14.10
N ALA A 1015 21.36 -3.71 14.28
CA ALA A 1015 21.90 -4.77 13.43
C ALA A 1015 21.06 -6.06 13.51
N GLN A 1016 20.52 -6.41 14.68
CA GLN A 1016 19.62 -7.56 14.81
C GLN A 1016 18.30 -7.34 14.07
N THR A 1017 17.71 -6.14 14.15
CA THR A 1017 16.54 -5.77 13.36
C THR A 1017 16.82 -5.86 11.85
N PHE A 1018 17.99 -5.39 11.40
CA PHE A 1018 18.43 -5.52 10.01
C PHE A 1018 18.52 -6.99 9.57
N MET A 1019 19.07 -7.86 10.43
CA MET A 1019 19.14 -9.30 10.18
C MET A 1019 17.75 -9.95 10.08
N ASP A 1020 16.84 -9.61 11.00
CA ASP A 1020 15.48 -10.16 11.01
C ASP A 1020 14.67 -9.72 9.78
N SER A 1021 14.97 -8.53 9.22
CA SER A 1021 14.42 -8.00 7.97
C SER A 1021 14.85 -8.79 6.73
N CYS A 1022 16.02 -9.44 6.78
CA CYS A 1022 16.55 -10.25 5.68
C CYS A 1022 16.09 -11.73 5.72
N SER A 1023 15.25 -12.11 6.68
CA SER A 1023 14.80 -13.50 6.89
C SER A 1023 13.49 -13.81 6.16
N THR A 1024 13.40 -14.98 5.52
CA THR A 1024 12.16 -15.50 4.93
C THR A 1024 11.23 -16.17 5.96
N SER A 1025 11.70 -16.42 7.18
CA SER A 1025 10.89 -17.08 8.22
C SER A 1025 9.81 -16.16 8.78
N GLU A 1026 8.61 -16.69 9.02
CA GLU A 1026 7.54 -15.99 9.72
C GLU A 1026 7.95 -15.55 11.14
N HIS A 1027 7.59 -14.32 11.49
CA HIS A 1027 7.97 -13.70 12.76
C HIS A 1027 6.98 -14.08 13.86
N LYS A 1028 7.23 -15.20 14.56
CA LYS A 1028 6.39 -15.65 15.69
C LYS A 1028 6.79 -14.91 16.97
N LEU A 1029 5.94 -13.98 17.38
CA LEU A 1029 6.10 -13.21 18.61
C LEU A 1029 5.43 -13.93 19.78
N GLY A 1030 6.06 -13.88 20.95
CA GLY A 1030 5.53 -14.46 22.18
C GLY A 1030 6.04 -13.70 23.40
N LYS A 1031 5.57 -14.07 24.60
CA LYS A 1031 6.01 -13.44 25.85
C LYS A 1031 7.52 -13.61 26.09
N ASP A 1032 8.09 -14.69 25.58
CA ASP A 1032 9.51 -15.03 25.71
C ASP A 1032 10.36 -14.54 24.53
N SER A 1033 9.78 -13.71 23.64
CA SER A 1033 10.54 -13.10 22.56
C SER A 1033 11.51 -12.04 23.12
N PRO A 1034 12.76 -11.99 22.63
CA PRO A 1034 13.72 -10.96 22.99
C PRO A 1034 13.17 -9.54 22.81
N SER A 1035 13.53 -8.63 23.71
CA SER A 1035 12.98 -7.27 23.73
C SER A 1035 13.24 -6.47 22.45
N ASN A 1036 14.40 -6.65 21.81
CA ASN A 1036 14.68 -6.06 20.50
C ASN A 1036 13.69 -6.52 19.40
N LYS A 1037 13.28 -7.80 19.43
CA LYS A 1037 12.27 -8.33 18.49
C LYS A 1037 10.88 -7.78 18.75
N LEU A 1038 10.55 -7.51 20.02
CA LEU A 1038 9.30 -6.86 20.40
C LEU A 1038 9.30 -5.39 19.97
N LEU A 1039 10.40 -4.67 20.21
CA LEU A 1039 10.52 -3.23 19.89
C LEU A 1039 10.30 -2.91 18.41
N TYR A 1040 10.87 -3.72 17.50
CA TYR A 1040 10.76 -3.52 16.05
C TYR A 1040 9.78 -4.47 15.35
N ALA A 1041 8.90 -5.15 16.11
CA ALA A 1041 7.98 -6.15 15.59
C ALA A 1041 7.07 -5.65 14.46
N LYS A 1042 6.69 -4.37 14.50
CA LYS A 1042 5.81 -3.73 13.51
C LYS A 1042 6.54 -3.26 12.26
N ASP A 1043 7.82 -2.94 12.39
CA ASP A 1043 8.64 -2.38 11.32
C ASP A 1043 9.27 -3.48 10.46
N ILE A 1044 9.60 -4.63 11.06
CA ILE A 1044 10.21 -5.79 10.36
C ILE A 1044 9.43 -6.22 9.10
N PRO A 1045 8.08 -6.36 9.10
CA PRO A 1045 7.34 -6.68 7.88
C PRO A 1045 7.51 -5.64 6.77
N HIS A 1046 7.62 -4.35 7.12
CA HIS A 1046 7.86 -3.29 6.15
C HIS A 1046 9.27 -3.40 5.54
N TYR A 1047 10.29 -3.60 6.37
CA TYR A 1047 11.66 -3.80 5.90
C TYR A 1047 11.83 -5.08 5.06
N LYS A 1048 11.12 -6.17 5.40
CA LYS A 1048 11.10 -7.38 4.56
C LYS A 1048 10.60 -7.09 3.15
N ASN A 1049 9.56 -6.27 3.01
CA ASN A 1049 9.07 -5.85 1.70
C ASN A 1049 10.12 -5.05 0.93
N TRP A 1050 10.89 -4.18 1.60
CA TRP A 1050 12.03 -3.48 0.97
C TRP A 1050 13.09 -4.45 0.46
N VAL A 1051 13.47 -5.46 1.25
CA VAL A 1051 14.46 -6.48 0.86
C VAL A 1051 13.96 -7.31 -0.33
N GLU A 1052 12.69 -7.74 -0.31
CA GLU A 1052 12.08 -8.50 -1.41
C GLU A 1052 12.05 -7.68 -2.71
N ARG A 1053 11.66 -6.40 -2.63
CA ARG A 1053 11.70 -5.46 -3.77
C ARG A 1053 13.12 -5.24 -4.27
N TYR A 1054 14.08 -4.99 -3.37
CA TYR A 1054 15.49 -4.79 -3.70
C TYR A 1054 16.05 -5.97 -4.51
N TYR A 1055 15.81 -7.21 -4.07
CA TYR A 1055 16.26 -8.39 -4.81
C TYR A 1055 15.51 -8.57 -6.14
N ALA A 1056 14.21 -8.28 -6.20
CA ALA A 1056 13.44 -8.35 -7.44
C ALA A 1056 13.93 -7.33 -8.47
N ASP A 1057 14.20 -6.10 -8.06
CA ASP A 1057 14.67 -5.02 -8.93
C ASP A 1057 16.08 -5.28 -9.46
N ILE A 1058 16.99 -5.79 -8.62
CA ILE A 1058 18.34 -6.22 -9.07
C ILE A 1058 18.22 -7.34 -10.12
N THR A 1059 17.28 -8.27 -9.93
CA THR A 1059 17.08 -9.39 -10.88
C THR A 1059 16.58 -8.87 -12.23
N ARG A 1060 15.78 -7.79 -12.25
CA ARG A 1060 15.27 -7.15 -13.49
C ARG A 1060 16.31 -6.29 -14.22
N MET A 1061 17.38 -5.89 -13.55
CA MET A 1061 18.46 -5.12 -14.19
C MET A 1061 19.19 -5.95 -15.26
N PRO A 1062 19.71 -5.30 -16.32
CA PRO A 1062 20.50 -5.98 -17.33
C PRO A 1062 21.71 -6.69 -16.72
N ALA A 1063 22.02 -7.89 -17.22
CA ALA A 1063 23.20 -8.64 -16.80
C ALA A 1063 24.48 -7.86 -17.16
N ILE A 1064 25.45 -7.87 -16.24
CA ILE A 1064 26.74 -7.22 -16.46
C ILE A 1064 27.61 -8.15 -17.29
N SER A 1065 28.19 -7.64 -18.38
CA SER A 1065 29.12 -8.43 -19.19
C SER A 1065 30.41 -8.73 -18.40
N ASP A 1066 31.00 -9.91 -18.61
CA ASP A 1066 32.30 -10.24 -18.00
C ASP A 1066 33.38 -9.21 -18.40
N GLN A 1067 33.30 -8.63 -19.60
CA GLN A 1067 34.23 -7.59 -20.06
C GLN A 1067 34.11 -6.30 -19.24
N ASP A 1068 32.89 -5.82 -18.99
CA ASP A 1068 32.66 -4.60 -18.20
C ASP A 1068 33.07 -4.82 -16.74
N MET A 1069 32.79 -6.00 -16.19
CA MET A 1069 33.20 -6.34 -14.84
C MET A 1069 34.72 -6.46 -14.72
N SER A 1070 35.39 -7.09 -15.69
CA SER A 1070 36.86 -7.15 -15.73
C SER A 1070 37.48 -5.75 -15.84
N ALA A 1071 36.91 -4.85 -16.64
CA ALA A 1071 37.37 -3.46 -16.74
C ALA A 1071 37.22 -2.72 -15.39
N TYR A 1072 36.09 -2.88 -14.71
CA TYR A 1072 35.86 -2.32 -13.37
C TYR A 1072 36.86 -2.87 -12.34
N LEU A 1073 37.07 -4.19 -12.32
CA LEU A 1073 38.00 -4.84 -11.39
C LEU A 1073 39.46 -4.43 -11.65
N ALA A 1074 39.87 -4.30 -12.92
CA ALA A 1074 41.19 -3.82 -13.29
C ALA A 1074 41.43 -2.40 -12.78
N GLU A 1075 40.42 -1.52 -12.88
CA GLU A 1075 40.51 -0.16 -12.35
C GLU A 1075 40.59 -0.16 -10.82
N GLN A 1076 39.80 -0.99 -10.12
CA GLN A 1076 39.91 -1.13 -8.66
C GLN A 1076 41.28 -1.64 -8.22
N SER A 1077 41.87 -2.58 -8.95
CA SER A 1077 43.23 -3.05 -8.72
C SER A 1077 44.26 -1.95 -8.93
N ARG A 1078 44.13 -1.14 -9.99
CA ARG A 1078 45.02 -0.02 -10.29
C ARG A 1078 44.97 1.06 -9.19
N LEU A 1079 43.77 1.42 -8.74
CA LEU A 1079 43.56 2.43 -7.70
C LEU A 1079 44.17 2.03 -6.35
N HIS A 1080 44.22 0.73 -6.05
CA HIS A 1080 44.60 0.21 -4.73
C HIS A 1080 45.86 -0.67 -4.73
N PHE A 1081 46.63 -0.68 -5.83
CA PHE A 1081 47.80 -1.56 -6.00
C PHE A 1081 48.85 -1.44 -4.88
N ASN A 1082 49.15 -0.21 -4.45
CA ASN A 1082 50.17 0.07 -3.42
C ASN A 1082 49.61 0.17 -1.99
N GLN A 1083 48.35 -0.21 -1.78
CA GLN A 1083 47.69 -0.04 -0.47
C GLN A 1083 48.06 -1.13 0.53
N PHE A 1084 48.59 -2.28 0.10
CA PHE A 1084 49.01 -3.38 0.97
C PHE A 1084 50.38 -3.90 0.56
N ASN A 1085 51.21 -4.29 1.54
CA ASN A 1085 52.49 -4.92 1.24
C ASN A 1085 52.27 -6.40 0.87
N SER A 1086 52.29 -6.69 -0.43
CA SER A 1086 52.11 -8.05 -0.95
C SER A 1086 53.18 -9.02 -0.41
N MET A 1087 54.43 -8.59 -0.21
CA MET A 1087 55.51 -9.47 0.27
C MET A 1087 55.28 -9.93 1.71
N SER A 1088 54.82 -9.02 2.57
CA SER A 1088 54.45 -9.37 3.96
C SER A 1088 53.26 -10.35 3.98
N ALA A 1089 52.24 -10.13 3.15
CA ALA A 1089 51.13 -11.06 3.00
C ALA A 1089 51.59 -12.45 2.50
N LEU A 1090 52.44 -12.49 1.48
CA LEU A 1090 53.01 -13.73 0.94
C LEU A 1090 53.81 -14.51 1.97
N HIS A 1091 54.61 -13.82 2.79
CA HIS A 1091 55.39 -14.43 3.85
C HIS A 1091 54.50 -15.08 4.92
N HIS A 1092 53.44 -14.39 5.35
CA HIS A 1092 52.47 -14.97 6.27
C HIS A 1092 51.69 -16.14 5.65
N ILE A 1093 51.34 -16.10 4.36
CA ILE A 1093 50.73 -17.25 3.66
C ILE A 1093 51.72 -18.43 3.60
N PHE A 1094 53.00 -18.16 3.36
CA PHE A 1094 54.04 -19.19 3.29
C PHE A 1094 54.20 -19.97 4.60
N SER A 1095 53.93 -19.34 5.76
CA SER A 1095 53.89 -20.05 7.05
C SER A 1095 52.86 -21.18 7.11
N TYR A 1096 51.76 -21.09 6.35
CA TYR A 1096 50.81 -22.19 6.21
C TYR A 1096 51.31 -23.28 5.25
N ILE A 1097 52.14 -22.93 4.27
CA ILE A 1097 52.79 -23.91 3.39
C ILE A 1097 53.81 -24.73 4.16
N THR A 1098 54.64 -24.10 4.99
CA THR A 1098 55.60 -24.83 5.82
C THR A 1098 54.90 -25.73 6.83
N LYS A 1099 53.77 -25.28 7.40
CA LYS A 1099 52.97 -26.06 8.36
C LYS A 1099 52.29 -27.30 7.76
N TYR A 1100 51.83 -27.22 6.51
CA TYR A 1100 51.08 -28.28 5.82
C TYR A 1100 51.80 -28.80 4.57
N LYS A 1101 53.13 -28.81 4.61
CA LYS A 1101 54.01 -29.05 3.46
C LYS A 1101 53.69 -30.38 2.77
N ASP A 1102 53.63 -31.46 3.54
CA ASP A 1102 53.50 -32.82 3.00
C ASP A 1102 52.11 -33.04 2.38
N GLU A 1103 51.06 -32.51 3.00
CA GLU A 1103 49.69 -32.60 2.50
C GLU A 1103 49.53 -31.82 1.19
N ILE A 1104 50.10 -30.62 1.10
CA ILE A 1104 50.05 -29.78 -0.11
C ILE A 1104 50.82 -30.44 -1.26
N LEU A 1105 52.05 -30.92 -1.01
CA LEU A 1105 52.84 -31.61 -2.04
C LEU A 1105 52.14 -32.88 -2.54
N SER A 1106 51.56 -33.67 -1.62
CA SER A 1106 50.78 -34.86 -1.96
C SER A 1106 49.53 -34.52 -2.78
N ALA A 1107 48.84 -33.42 -2.47
CA ALA A 1107 47.66 -32.98 -3.22
C ALA A 1107 48.02 -32.50 -4.63
N LEU A 1108 49.13 -31.77 -4.79
CA LEU A 1108 49.63 -31.33 -6.09
C LEU A 1108 50.09 -32.47 -6.98
N GLU A 1109 50.56 -33.57 -6.39
CA GLU A 1109 50.95 -34.78 -7.14
C GLU A 1109 49.74 -35.63 -7.56
N ARG A 1110 48.71 -35.71 -6.71
CA ARG A 1110 47.46 -36.40 -7.03
C ARG A 1110 46.69 -35.72 -8.16
N ASP A 1111 46.75 -34.40 -8.25
CA ASP A 1111 46.03 -33.64 -9.25
C ASP A 1111 46.70 -33.67 -10.65
N GLU A 1112 45.99 -34.18 -11.67
CA GLU A 1112 46.54 -34.34 -13.02
C GLU A 1112 46.92 -33.00 -13.68
N GLN A 1113 46.11 -31.96 -13.52
CA GLN A 1113 46.40 -30.64 -14.08
C GLN A 1113 47.62 -29.99 -13.40
N SER A 1114 47.76 -30.17 -12.08
CA SER A 1114 48.94 -29.73 -11.32
C SER A 1114 50.22 -30.44 -11.78
N ARG A 1115 50.15 -31.74 -12.10
CA ARG A 1115 51.27 -32.49 -12.70
C ARG A 1115 51.65 -31.97 -14.08
N ARG A 1116 50.67 -31.71 -14.95
CA ARG A 1116 50.93 -31.13 -16.30
C ARG A 1116 51.66 -29.79 -16.23
N GLN A 1117 51.37 -28.97 -15.22
CA GLN A 1117 51.99 -27.66 -15.01
C GLN A 1117 53.28 -27.69 -14.16
N ARG A 1118 53.71 -28.89 -13.71
CA ARG A 1118 54.87 -29.12 -12.84
C ARG A 1118 54.82 -28.27 -11.55
N LEU A 1119 53.64 -28.16 -10.94
CA LEU A 1119 53.41 -27.30 -9.77
C LEU A 1119 54.16 -27.77 -8.53
N ARG A 1120 54.24 -29.10 -8.33
CA ARG A 1120 54.97 -29.71 -7.21
C ARG A 1120 56.43 -29.29 -7.19
N SER A 1121 57.15 -29.47 -8.30
CA SER A 1121 58.57 -29.11 -8.41
C SER A 1121 58.82 -27.62 -8.25
N LYS A 1122 57.89 -26.77 -8.72
CA LYS A 1122 58.00 -25.32 -8.52
C LYS A 1122 57.82 -24.94 -7.05
N LEU A 1123 56.90 -25.60 -6.33
CA LEU A 1123 56.73 -25.37 -4.89
C LEU A 1123 57.94 -25.86 -4.09
N GLU A 1124 58.50 -27.02 -4.44
CA GLU A 1124 59.74 -27.53 -3.85
C GLU A 1124 60.89 -26.54 -4.06
N GLN A 1125 61.05 -26.02 -5.27
CA GLN A 1125 62.03 -24.97 -5.57
C GLN A 1125 61.85 -23.71 -4.69
N VAL A 1126 60.60 -23.28 -4.48
CA VAL A 1126 60.30 -22.16 -3.57
C VAL A 1126 60.71 -22.49 -2.14
N ILE A 1127 60.35 -23.67 -1.64
CA ILE A 1127 60.66 -24.10 -0.27
C ILE A 1127 62.18 -24.18 -0.07
N ASP A 1128 62.91 -24.74 -1.04
CA ASP A 1128 64.36 -24.85 -0.97
C ASP A 1128 65.03 -23.48 -1.01
N THR A 1129 64.53 -22.57 -1.86
CA THR A 1129 65.03 -21.18 -1.94
C THR A 1129 64.78 -20.43 -0.63
N MET A 1130 63.63 -20.63 0.00
CA MET A 1130 63.26 -20.03 1.29
C MET A 1130 64.01 -20.65 2.49
N ALA A 1131 64.60 -21.84 2.32
CA ALA A 1131 65.33 -22.56 3.36
C ALA A 1131 66.85 -22.39 3.28
N LEU A 1132 67.37 -21.72 2.25
CA LEU A 1132 68.78 -21.36 2.15
C LEU A 1132 69.15 -20.44 3.33
N PRO A 1133 70.17 -20.77 4.13
CA PRO A 1133 70.64 -19.87 5.17
C PRO A 1133 71.22 -18.61 4.50
N SER A 1134 70.82 -17.46 5.02
CA SER A 1134 71.38 -16.13 4.69
C SER A 1134 72.89 -16.07 4.89
#